data_AF-A0A803NI16-F1
#
_entry.id   AF-A0A803NI16-F1
#
_cell.length_a   1.000
_cell.length_b   1.000
_cell.length_c   1.000
_cell.angle_alpha   90.00
_cell.angle_beta   90.00
_cell.angle_gamma   90.00
#
_symmetry.space_group_name_H-M   'P 1'
#
loop_
_entity.id
_entity.type
_entity.pdbx_description
1 polymer ?
#
loop_
_entity_poly.entity_id
_entity_poly.type
_entity_poly.pdbx_seq_one_letter_code
_entity_poly.pdbx_strand_id
1 'polypeptide(L)'
;MELNFRLSRTRIQSRRPRGRPSGSKNKPKPPIFITRDSPNALRSHVLEISAGSDVVEAVSSYARRRGRGVCILSGTGAVTNVTLRQPSASGGVITLHGRFEILSLTGTSLPPPAPPGAGGLTIYLSGGQGQVVGGNVAGPLSASGPVVLMAASFANAVFDRLPLTEEVEESTTVPTTSQSSGPSKKGMRSSIGGGSNSAASRSSSGQTVKFARRTSSGRYVSLSREDLDMSGEISGDYMNYTVHIPPTPDNQPMDSSVAVKAEEQYVSNSLFTGGFNSVTRAHLMDKVIDSDVTHPQMAGAKGSACSMPACDGKKESGLCPGCKEPYRVGDYDEDQQDYSSGALQLPAPNDSKRERNNMTMMKRNQTGEFDHNRKTPIPAAIISPYRLLVVIRLVVLCFFLHWRLVHPNEEAIWLWLMSVVCELWFAFSWLLDQIPKLCPVNRSTDLVVLHDKFDMPSPSNPTGRSDLPGVDLFVSTADPEKEPPLVTANTILSILAVDYPVEKLACYVSDDGGALLTFEAMAEAASFADLWVPFCRKHNIEPRNPESYFTLKVDPTKNKSRIDFVKDRRKIKREYDEFKVRINGLPDSIRRRSDAFNAREDMKMLKHMKESGADPLDAPKVPKATWMADGTHWPGTWAVPASEHAKGDHAGILQVMLKPPSSDSLMGGTDDKIIDFTDVDIRLPMFVYVSREKRPGYDHNKKAGAMNALVRASAILSNGPFILNLDCDHYIFNCKAIREGMCFMMDRGGENLCYIQFPQRFEGIDPSDRYANHNTVFFDGNMRALDGVQGPVYVGTGCMFRRFALYGFDPPQVDRIQKLESPETHPLTPSDFDPELDVNLLPKRFGNSTMLAESIPIAEFQGPSCRSPCSQSQSFHVDILSNRYEDKTEWGDRVGWIYGSVTEDVVTGYRMHNRGWHSIYCITKRDAFRGSAPINLTDRLHQVLRWATGSVEIFFSRNNAFLATKRLKFLQRLAYLNVGIYPFTSVFLIVYCFLPALSLLSGHFIVQTLNVAFLVYLLIITLCLIGLAILEVKWSGVALEEWWRNEQFWLISGTSAHLAAVVQGLLKVIAGIEISFTLTSKSAGEDIDDIYADLYLVKWTSLMIPPIVIAMINIIAIVVAFSRTIYSTVPKWSKFIGGAFFSFWVLAHLYPFAKGLMGRRRKTPTIVFVWSGLIAITLSLLWVAIAPPSGSSPEATTGGGGFQFP
;
A
#
# COMPACT_ATOMS: atom_id res chain seq x y z
N MET A 1 -0.23 40.97 68.21
CA MET A 1 -1.14 39.89 68.68
C MET A 1 -2.26 39.74 67.65
N GLU A 2 -3.01 38.63 67.66
CA GLU A 2 -3.84 38.23 66.52
C GLU A 2 -5.21 38.95 66.38
N LEU A 3 -5.91 38.60 65.29
CA LEU A 3 -7.38 38.56 65.10
C LEU A 3 -8.17 39.87 64.76
N ASN A 4 -8.47 39.96 63.45
CA ASN A 4 -9.82 39.91 62.85
C ASN A 4 -10.70 41.15 62.51
N PHE A 5 -11.21 41.07 61.27
CA PHE A 5 -12.59 41.37 60.78
C PHE A 5 -13.11 42.77 60.34
N ARG A 6 -13.92 42.68 59.25
CA ARG A 6 -15.11 43.46 58.83
C ARG A 6 -14.97 44.81 58.09
N LEU A 7 -15.04 44.68 56.76
CA LEU A 7 -16.06 45.25 55.85
C LEU A 7 -16.80 46.56 56.25
N SER A 8 -16.76 47.54 55.35
CA SER A 8 -17.89 48.46 55.09
C SER A 8 -17.97 48.84 53.60
N ARG A 9 -19.09 49.44 53.16
CA ARG A 9 -19.39 49.83 51.77
C ARG A 9 -19.41 51.34 51.60
N THR A 10 -19.12 51.84 50.39
CA THR A 10 -19.77 53.05 49.86
C THR A 10 -19.98 52.97 48.34
N ARG A 11 -20.79 53.87 47.78
CA ARG A 11 -21.46 53.74 46.46
C ARG A 11 -21.75 55.13 45.89
N ILE A 12 -21.51 55.37 44.60
CA ILE A 12 -22.01 56.49 43.77
C ILE A 12 -21.59 56.24 42.30
N GLN A 13 -22.16 56.88 41.26
CA GLN A 13 -23.49 56.66 40.69
C GLN A 13 -23.45 57.07 39.18
N SER A 14 -24.21 56.35 38.35
CA SER A 14 -24.40 56.49 36.88
C SER A 14 -24.29 57.86 36.18
N ARG A 15 -23.76 57.87 34.93
CA ARG A 15 -24.34 58.64 33.80
C ARG A 15 -23.96 58.12 32.39
N ARG A 16 -24.93 58.24 31.46
CA ARG A 16 -24.95 58.09 29.98
C ARG A 16 -26.17 58.93 29.48
N PRO A 17 -26.44 59.16 28.17
CA PRO A 17 -25.68 58.87 26.95
C PRO A 17 -25.49 60.12 26.04
N ARG A 18 -24.86 59.96 24.85
CA ARG A 18 -25.26 60.62 23.57
C ARG A 18 -24.62 59.91 22.35
N GLY A 19 -25.07 60.25 21.13
CA GLY A 19 -24.92 59.43 19.91
C GLY A 19 -23.76 59.75 18.96
N ARG A 20 -23.80 59.09 17.79
CA ARG A 20 -22.79 59.01 16.71
C ARG A 20 -22.51 60.33 15.97
N PRO A 21 -21.40 60.39 15.21
CA PRO A 21 -21.53 60.44 13.74
C PRO A 21 -20.87 59.25 13.01
N SER A 22 -20.95 59.25 11.68
CA SER A 22 -20.67 58.08 10.81
C SER A 22 -19.38 58.22 10.00
N GLY A 23 -18.76 57.08 9.66
CA GLY A 23 -17.81 56.97 8.55
C GLY A 23 -16.32 57.00 8.92
N SER A 24 -15.72 55.84 9.19
CA SER A 24 -14.30 55.59 8.97
C SER A 24 -14.08 54.10 8.69
N LYS A 25 -13.36 53.78 7.61
CA LYS A 25 -13.04 52.39 7.20
C LYS A 25 -11.66 51.98 7.75
N ASN A 26 -11.45 50.67 7.79
CA ASN A 26 -10.14 50.00 7.83
C ASN A 26 -9.24 50.28 9.05
N LYS A 27 -9.31 49.38 10.04
CA LYS A 27 -8.39 48.23 10.11
C LYS A 27 -8.78 47.32 11.29
N PRO A 28 -8.81 45.98 11.14
CA PRO A 28 -8.58 45.14 12.30
C PRO A 28 -7.17 45.47 12.82
N LYS A 29 -7.04 45.71 14.14
CA LYS A 29 -5.71 45.74 14.74
C LYS A 29 -5.05 44.38 14.48
N PRO A 30 -3.73 44.31 14.22
CA PRO A 30 -3.06 43.02 14.34
C PRO A 30 -3.35 42.45 15.73
N PRO A 31 -3.50 41.11 15.88
CA PRO A 31 -3.60 40.53 17.20
C PRO A 31 -2.38 41.01 17.99
N ILE A 32 -2.63 41.67 19.13
CA ILE A 32 -1.54 42.06 20.00
C ILE A 32 -0.96 40.75 20.51
N PHE A 33 0.23 40.40 20.01
CA PHE A 33 1.05 39.36 20.60
C PHE A 33 1.49 39.86 21.98
N ILE A 34 0.57 39.74 22.94
CA ILE A 34 0.92 39.58 24.34
C ILE A 34 1.65 38.25 24.37
N THR A 35 2.97 38.30 24.21
CA THR A 35 3.85 37.22 24.63
C THR A 35 3.58 37.00 26.09
N ARG A 36 2.75 36.00 26.41
CA ARG A 36 2.70 35.43 27.75
C ARG A 36 4.10 34.87 27.93
N ASP A 37 4.94 35.58 28.69
CA ASP A 37 6.33 35.18 28.93
C ASP A 37 6.33 33.72 29.39
N SER A 38 6.80 32.83 28.52
CA SER A 38 6.96 31.43 28.89
C SER A 38 7.93 31.39 30.05
N PRO A 39 7.61 30.73 31.18
CA PRO A 39 8.52 30.66 32.32
C PRO A 39 9.86 30.00 31.94
N ASN A 40 9.89 29.23 30.85
CA ASN A 40 11.09 28.57 30.32
C ASN A 40 11.77 29.34 29.16
N ALA A 41 11.35 30.58 28.86
CA ALA A 41 12.00 31.38 27.81
C ALA A 41 13.42 31.85 28.23
N LEU A 42 14.39 31.63 27.35
CA LEU A 42 15.74 32.18 27.48
C LEU A 42 15.75 33.67 27.19
N ARG A 43 16.15 34.49 28.16
CA ARG A 43 16.27 35.95 28.02
C ARG A 43 17.75 36.35 27.92
N SER A 44 18.13 36.97 26.82
CA SER A 44 19.50 37.46 26.60
C SER A 44 19.83 38.71 27.43
N HIS A 45 21.11 38.82 27.77
CA HIS A 45 21.76 39.94 28.47
C HIS A 45 23.16 40.15 27.89
N VAL A 46 23.62 41.40 27.94
CA VAL A 46 25.04 41.74 27.76
C VAL A 46 25.59 42.08 29.14
N LEU A 47 26.69 41.43 29.54
CA LEU A 47 27.36 41.67 30.83
C LEU A 47 28.76 42.23 30.56
N GLU A 48 29.03 43.45 31.03
CA GLU A 48 30.36 44.04 30.99
C GLU A 48 31.03 43.89 32.36
N ILE A 49 32.28 43.43 32.36
CA ILE A 49 33.07 43.10 33.54
C ILE A 49 34.36 43.91 33.51
N SER A 50 34.54 44.80 34.51
CA SER A 50 35.69 45.69 34.62
C SER A 50 36.99 44.94 34.89
N ALA A 51 38.10 45.46 34.34
CA ALA A 51 39.44 44.96 34.61
C ALA A 51 39.74 44.86 36.13
N GLY A 52 40.48 43.83 36.52
CA GLY A 52 40.75 43.45 37.92
C GLY A 52 39.69 42.53 38.53
N SER A 53 38.50 42.40 37.94
CA SER A 53 37.41 41.55 38.46
C SER A 53 37.58 40.08 38.06
N ASP A 54 37.12 39.14 38.88
CA ASP A 54 37.01 37.73 38.47
C ASP A 54 35.74 37.50 37.63
N VAL A 55 35.90 36.91 36.45
CA VAL A 55 34.81 36.68 35.49
C VAL A 55 33.85 35.57 35.95
N VAL A 56 34.35 34.53 36.62
CA VAL A 56 33.52 33.42 37.11
C VAL A 56 32.63 33.88 38.26
N GLU A 57 33.18 34.66 39.19
CA GLU A 57 32.42 35.23 40.31
C GLU A 57 31.49 36.36 39.87
N ALA A 58 31.86 37.15 38.86
CA ALA A 58 30.95 38.14 38.26
C ALA A 58 29.68 37.47 37.71
N VAL A 59 29.80 36.42 36.90
CA VAL A 59 28.66 35.68 36.35
C VAL A 59 27.89 34.94 37.46
N SER A 60 28.58 34.30 38.39
CA SER A 60 27.96 33.51 39.47
C SER A 60 27.29 34.38 40.54
N SER A 61 27.74 35.62 40.73
CA SER A 61 27.04 36.63 41.53
C SER A 61 25.85 37.23 40.79
N TYR A 62 25.85 37.29 39.46
CA TYR A 62 24.69 37.70 38.66
C TYR A 62 23.58 36.64 38.70
N ALA A 63 23.91 35.35 38.50
CA ALA A 63 23.00 34.23 38.63
C ALA A 63 22.34 34.18 40.03
N ARG A 64 23.14 34.28 41.10
CA ARG A 64 22.65 34.37 42.49
C ARG A 64 21.74 35.58 42.71
N ARG A 65 22.15 36.80 42.33
CA ARG A 65 21.36 38.03 42.54
C ARG A 65 20.05 38.07 41.74
N ARG A 66 19.91 37.28 40.67
CA ARG A 66 18.68 37.19 39.87
C ARG A 66 17.83 35.95 40.16
N GLY A 67 18.32 35.00 40.97
CA GLY A 67 17.63 33.73 41.23
C GLY A 67 17.34 32.95 39.94
N ARG A 68 18.28 32.95 38.99
CA ARG A 68 18.10 32.38 37.63
C ARG A 68 19.37 31.68 37.17
N GLY A 69 19.21 30.57 36.44
CA GLY A 69 20.31 29.95 35.71
C GLY A 69 20.78 30.85 34.57
N VAL A 70 22.09 30.84 34.28
CA VAL A 70 22.73 31.71 33.28
C VAL A 70 23.67 30.86 32.43
N CYS A 71 23.38 30.79 31.13
CA CYS A 71 24.26 30.18 30.13
C CYS A 71 25.02 31.29 29.39
N ILE A 72 26.35 31.22 29.34
CA ILE A 72 27.18 32.10 28.51
C ILE A 72 27.18 31.54 27.08
N LEU A 73 26.71 32.35 26.13
CA LEU A 73 26.66 32.02 24.71
C LEU A 73 27.97 32.40 24.01
N SER A 74 28.59 33.50 24.43
CA SER A 74 29.95 33.89 24.05
C SER A 74 30.52 34.93 25.03
N GLY A 75 31.84 35.12 24.99
CA GLY A 75 32.53 36.18 25.72
C GLY A 75 33.78 36.64 24.97
N THR A 76 34.07 37.93 25.05
CA THR A 76 35.23 38.57 24.42
C THR A 76 35.90 39.55 25.38
N GLY A 77 37.20 39.82 25.18
CA GLY A 77 38.02 40.65 26.08
C GLY A 77 39.32 39.94 26.44
N ALA A 78 39.97 40.38 27.52
CA ALA A 78 41.27 39.83 27.93
C ALA A 78 41.33 39.50 29.42
N VAL A 79 42.07 38.45 29.78
CA VAL A 79 42.20 37.86 31.12
C VAL A 79 43.66 37.56 31.48
N THR A 80 43.95 37.33 32.76
CA THR A 80 45.28 37.05 33.30
C THR A 80 45.27 35.92 34.33
N ASN A 81 46.40 35.21 34.48
CA ASN A 81 46.63 34.17 35.50
C ASN A 81 45.57 33.05 35.52
N VAL A 82 45.33 32.45 34.35
CA VAL A 82 44.22 31.51 34.15
C VAL A 82 44.56 30.11 34.62
N THR A 83 43.62 29.45 35.30
CA THR A 83 43.75 28.07 35.78
C THR A 83 42.79 27.14 35.02
N LEU A 84 43.34 26.12 34.34
CA LEU A 84 42.58 25.24 33.45
C LEU A 84 42.79 23.76 33.81
N ARG A 85 41.74 22.94 33.70
CA ARG A 85 41.84 21.48 33.67
C ARG A 85 41.85 21.00 32.23
N GLN A 86 42.86 20.20 31.86
CA GLN A 86 43.00 19.67 30.50
C GLN A 86 42.31 18.29 30.32
N PRO A 87 41.91 17.89 29.09
CA PRO A 87 41.11 16.69 28.87
C PRO A 87 41.87 15.35 28.88
N SER A 88 43.20 15.36 29.01
CA SER A 88 44.02 14.14 28.97
C SER A 88 43.76 13.23 30.18
N ALA A 89 43.92 11.91 30.00
CA ALA A 89 43.44 10.85 30.90
C ALA A 89 43.98 10.83 32.36
N SER A 90 44.87 11.76 32.74
CA SER A 90 45.31 11.97 34.13
C SER A 90 44.68 13.20 34.81
N GLY A 91 43.83 13.96 34.11
CA GLY A 91 42.93 14.98 34.69
C GLY A 91 43.61 16.20 35.31
N GLY A 92 44.88 16.47 34.97
CA GLY A 92 45.70 17.52 35.58
C GLY A 92 45.17 18.96 35.42
N VAL A 93 45.50 19.81 36.39
CA VAL A 93 45.22 21.25 36.40
C VAL A 93 46.51 22.02 36.16
N ILE A 94 46.49 22.98 35.25
CA ILE A 94 47.62 23.84 34.88
C ILE A 94 47.29 25.31 35.17
N THR A 95 48.26 26.04 35.73
CA THR A 95 48.19 27.48 35.97
C THR A 95 49.03 28.21 34.93
N LEU A 96 48.41 29.14 34.20
CA LEU A 96 49.01 29.87 33.08
C LEU A 96 49.15 31.35 33.45
N HIS A 97 50.35 31.73 33.87
CA HIS A 97 50.70 33.11 34.18
C HIS A 97 50.98 33.91 32.91
N GLY A 98 50.46 35.14 32.86
CA GLY A 98 50.49 35.99 31.67
C GLY A 98 49.11 36.58 31.33
N ARG A 99 49.05 37.36 30.25
CA ARG A 99 47.80 37.93 29.70
C ARG A 99 47.40 37.17 28.43
N PHE A 100 46.11 36.89 28.31
CA PHE A 100 45.48 36.15 27.22
C PHE A 100 44.21 36.86 26.75
N GLU A 101 43.82 36.70 25.48
CA GLU A 101 42.53 37.17 24.97
C GLU A 101 41.53 36.02 24.83
N ILE A 102 40.24 36.31 25.03
CA ILE A 102 39.17 35.32 24.97
C ILE A 102 38.73 35.14 23.52
N LEU A 103 38.97 33.93 22.98
CA LEU A 103 38.49 33.51 21.66
C LEU A 103 37.07 32.93 21.75
N SER A 104 36.82 32.15 22.81
CA SER A 104 35.49 31.63 23.15
C SER A 104 35.40 31.39 24.65
N LEU A 105 34.24 31.71 25.23
CA LEU A 105 33.89 31.43 26.60
C LEU A 105 32.43 31.00 26.62
N THR A 106 32.18 29.76 27.01
CA THR A 106 30.84 29.16 27.08
C THR A 106 30.68 28.35 28.36
N GLY A 107 29.43 28.01 28.69
CA GLY A 107 29.10 27.20 29.87
C GLY A 107 28.08 27.88 30.76
N THR A 108 27.78 27.26 31.90
CA THR A 108 26.58 27.57 32.68
C THR A 108 26.92 27.83 34.15
N SER A 109 26.34 28.88 34.72
CA SER A 109 26.33 29.14 36.17
C SER A 109 24.90 29.05 36.68
N LEU A 110 24.70 28.28 37.75
CA LEU A 110 23.39 28.01 38.34
C LEU A 110 23.31 28.59 39.76
N PRO A 111 22.17 29.16 40.17
CA PRO A 111 21.97 29.61 41.54
C PRO A 111 21.82 28.39 42.48
N PRO A 112 22.10 28.54 43.80
CA PRO A 112 21.65 27.59 44.80
C PRO A 112 20.13 27.34 44.68
N PRO A 113 19.65 26.10 44.84
CA PRO A 113 20.32 24.94 45.46
C PRO A 113 21.03 23.97 44.48
N ALA A 114 21.60 24.43 43.37
CA ALA A 114 22.39 23.57 42.49
C ALA A 114 23.62 22.93 43.19
N PRO A 115 23.98 21.66 42.88
CA PRO A 115 25.13 20.98 43.48
C PRO A 115 26.50 21.66 43.23
N PRO A 116 27.51 21.46 44.09
CA PRO A 116 28.88 21.90 43.82
C PRO A 116 29.42 21.27 42.51
N GLY A 117 29.86 22.12 41.57
CA GLY A 117 30.29 21.68 40.23
C GLY A 117 29.16 21.44 39.21
N ALA A 118 27.90 21.76 39.54
CA ALA A 118 26.78 21.77 38.59
C ALA A 118 26.85 22.91 37.56
N GLY A 119 27.64 23.94 37.86
CA GLY A 119 28.03 24.97 36.91
C GLY A 119 29.53 24.87 36.60
N GLY A 120 29.90 25.22 35.38
CA GLY A 120 31.27 25.18 34.88
C GLY A 120 31.40 25.99 33.60
N LEU A 121 32.57 26.60 33.39
CA LEU A 121 32.89 27.38 32.21
C LEU A 121 34.03 26.71 31.43
N THR A 122 33.85 26.57 30.12
CA THR A 122 34.88 26.16 29.17
C THR A 122 35.39 27.40 28.46
N ILE A 123 36.71 27.58 28.41
CA ILE A 123 37.32 28.76 27.79
C ILE A 123 38.41 28.36 26.80
N TYR A 124 38.51 29.12 25.71
CA TYR A 124 39.56 29.05 24.71
C TYR A 124 40.22 30.43 24.61
N LEU A 125 41.54 30.45 24.78
CA LEU A 125 42.35 31.64 25.00
C LEU A 125 43.49 31.74 24.01
N SER A 126 43.75 32.92 23.46
CA SER A 126 44.98 33.23 22.72
C SER A 126 46.01 33.90 23.64
N GLY A 127 47.21 33.32 23.73
CA GLY A 127 48.37 33.99 24.31
C GLY A 127 49.04 34.92 23.31
N GLY A 128 49.78 35.93 23.79
CA GLY A 128 50.44 36.95 22.96
C GLY A 128 51.51 36.47 21.96
N GLN A 129 51.75 35.16 21.86
CA GLN A 129 52.59 34.51 20.83
C GLN A 129 51.78 33.67 19.83
N GLY A 130 50.45 33.85 19.76
CA GLY A 130 49.57 33.11 18.86
C GLY A 130 49.21 31.69 19.32
N GLN A 131 49.68 31.27 20.50
CA GLN A 131 49.35 29.97 21.09
C GLN A 131 47.91 29.97 21.59
N VAL A 132 47.11 28.98 21.18
CA VAL A 132 45.73 28.79 21.69
C VAL A 132 45.72 27.73 22.78
N VAL A 133 45.12 28.03 23.92
CA VAL A 133 44.94 27.08 25.03
C VAL A 133 43.47 27.01 25.42
N GLY A 134 42.94 25.78 25.50
CA GLY A 134 41.55 25.50 25.85
C GLY A 134 41.43 24.56 27.06
N GLY A 135 40.34 24.70 27.81
CA GLY A 135 40.03 23.80 28.92
C GLY A 135 38.88 24.27 29.79
N ASN A 136 38.53 23.46 30.79
CA ASN A 136 37.56 23.85 31.80
C ASN A 136 38.24 24.73 32.87
N VAL A 137 37.64 25.88 33.18
CA VAL A 137 38.15 26.83 34.19
C VAL A 137 38.12 26.16 35.56
N ALA A 138 39.28 26.05 36.20
CA ALA A 138 39.51 25.27 37.41
C ALA A 138 39.80 26.13 38.66
N GLY A 139 39.77 27.45 38.52
CA GLY A 139 40.07 28.44 39.55
C GLY A 139 39.80 29.86 39.01
N PRO A 140 40.49 30.90 39.52
CA PRO A 140 40.19 32.28 39.17
C PRO A 140 40.46 32.62 37.70
N LEU A 141 39.67 33.56 37.19
CA LEU A 141 39.71 34.09 35.82
C LEU A 141 39.67 35.63 35.88
N SER A 142 40.78 36.25 36.25
CA SER A 142 40.87 37.69 36.44
C SER A 142 40.86 38.44 35.10
N ALA A 143 39.96 39.39 34.93
CA ALA A 143 39.91 40.28 33.76
C ALA A 143 41.12 41.24 33.75
N SER A 144 41.80 41.37 32.61
CA SER A 144 42.95 42.28 32.41
C SER A 144 42.61 43.53 31.58
N GLY A 145 41.48 43.48 30.87
CA GLY A 145 40.78 44.62 30.28
C GLY A 145 39.28 44.48 30.57
N PRO A 146 38.41 45.33 29.99
CA PRO A 146 36.97 45.05 29.99
C PRO A 146 36.69 43.71 29.28
N VAL A 147 35.83 42.90 29.88
CA VAL A 147 35.34 41.63 29.31
C VAL A 147 33.83 41.75 29.10
N VAL A 148 33.36 41.48 27.88
CA VAL A 148 31.95 41.56 27.49
C VAL A 148 31.42 40.16 27.20
N LEU A 149 30.34 39.78 27.89
CA LEU A 149 29.70 38.47 27.76
C LEU A 149 28.29 38.59 27.17
N MET A 150 27.98 37.73 26.20
CA MET A 150 26.61 37.47 25.74
C MET A 150 26.07 36.27 26.52
N ALA A 151 25.07 36.48 27.36
CA ALA A 151 24.55 35.42 28.24
C ALA A 151 23.01 35.35 28.19
N ALA A 152 22.44 34.15 28.33
CA ALA A 152 21.01 33.92 28.39
C ALA A 152 20.59 33.37 29.76
N SER A 153 19.59 34.00 30.38
CA SER A 153 19.04 33.58 31.67
C SER A 153 17.72 32.82 31.53
N PHE A 154 17.52 31.77 32.33
CA PHE A 154 16.31 30.94 32.39
C PHE A 154 15.78 30.83 33.83
N ALA A 155 14.47 30.64 34.00
CA ALA A 155 13.82 30.71 35.32
C ALA A 155 13.96 29.42 36.13
N ASN A 156 13.82 28.27 35.47
CA ASN A 156 13.72 26.96 36.11
C ASN A 156 14.96 26.14 35.75
N ALA A 157 15.97 26.17 36.62
CA ALA A 157 17.20 25.42 36.44
C ALA A 157 17.15 24.10 37.22
N VAL A 158 17.11 22.98 36.49
CA VAL A 158 17.36 21.63 37.03
C VAL A 158 18.71 21.17 36.50
N PHE A 159 19.48 20.46 37.33
CA PHE A 159 20.77 19.88 36.95
C PHE A 159 20.77 18.39 37.30
N ASP A 160 20.73 17.56 36.26
CA ASP A 160 20.84 16.11 36.38
C ASP A 160 22.18 15.65 35.78
N ARG A 161 23.01 15.00 36.60
CA ARG A 161 24.29 14.42 36.16
C ARG A 161 24.08 12.95 35.81
N LEU A 162 23.67 12.70 34.57
CA LEU A 162 23.53 11.35 34.03
C LEU A 162 24.91 10.65 33.95
N PRO A 163 25.03 9.38 34.38
CA PRO A 163 26.24 8.59 34.16
C PRO A 163 26.35 8.17 32.69
N LEU A 164 27.59 8.07 32.19
CA LEU A 164 27.89 7.54 30.87
C LEU A 164 28.69 6.24 31.01
N THR A 165 28.38 5.24 30.20
CA THR A 165 29.18 4.02 30.02
C THR A 165 30.27 4.25 28.98
N GLU A 166 31.47 3.75 29.23
CA GLU A 166 32.67 4.02 28.44
C GLU A 166 32.87 3.04 27.27
N GLU A 167 32.95 3.57 26.05
CA GLU A 167 33.69 3.02 24.89
C GLU A 167 34.37 4.26 24.24
N VAL A 168 35.70 4.33 24.05
CA VAL A 168 36.49 3.71 22.95
C VAL A 168 36.01 4.25 21.59
N GLU A 169 36.82 4.90 20.73
CA GLU A 169 38.22 4.62 20.37
C GLU A 169 39.07 5.86 19.94
N GLU A 170 40.17 5.64 19.22
CA GLU A 170 41.27 6.56 18.91
C GLU A 170 41.01 7.63 17.84
N SER A 171 41.69 8.78 17.92
CA SER A 171 42.27 9.45 16.73
C SER A 171 43.31 10.54 17.07
N THR A 172 44.59 10.16 16.91
CA THR A 172 45.57 10.85 16.07
C THR A 172 44.95 11.75 14.96
N THR A 173 45.40 12.97 14.64
CA THR A 173 46.71 13.64 14.85
C THR A 173 46.62 15.18 14.92
N VAL A 174 47.52 15.77 15.72
CA VAL A 174 48.41 16.92 15.42
C VAL A 174 48.04 17.91 14.30
N PRO A 175 48.02 19.21 14.62
CA PRO A 175 48.76 20.20 13.84
C PRO A 175 49.89 20.85 14.67
N THR A 176 51.11 20.88 14.12
CA THR A 176 52.29 21.52 14.75
C THR A 176 52.23 23.04 14.66
N THR A 177 52.70 23.72 15.71
CA THR A 177 52.76 25.18 15.78
C THR A 177 53.83 25.78 14.87
N SER A 178 53.53 26.92 14.26
CA SER A 178 54.53 27.87 13.80
C SER A 178 55.18 28.58 15.00
N GLN A 179 56.48 28.85 14.92
CA GLN A 179 57.25 29.48 16.00
C GLN A 179 57.18 31.00 15.93
N SER A 180 57.43 31.66 17.06
CA SER A 180 58.00 33.02 17.09
C SER A 180 59.39 32.99 17.75
N SER A 181 60.27 33.88 17.30
CA SER A 181 61.63 34.15 17.81
C SER A 181 61.71 34.15 19.35
N GLY A 182 62.71 33.57 20.02
CA GLY A 182 64.17 33.64 19.78
C GLY A 182 64.82 34.56 20.84
N PRO A 183 66.15 34.77 20.91
CA PRO A 183 67.27 34.13 20.20
C PRO A 183 68.37 33.57 21.15
N SER A 184 69.35 32.79 20.63
CA SER A 184 70.74 32.82 21.17
C SER A 184 71.80 32.04 20.39
N LYS A 185 73.03 32.57 20.44
CA LYS A 185 74.35 31.91 20.30
C LYS A 185 74.72 31.21 18.97
N LYS A 186 75.44 31.97 18.14
CA LYS A 186 76.77 31.64 17.57
C LYS A 186 77.12 30.16 17.28
N GLY A 187 77.35 29.87 16.01
CA GLY A 187 78.74 29.58 15.58
C GLY A 187 79.05 28.37 14.68
N MET A 188 79.87 28.65 13.66
CA MET A 188 80.91 27.77 13.07
C MET A 188 80.54 26.69 12.02
N ARG A 189 80.93 26.95 10.75
CA ARG A 189 81.47 26.04 9.71
C ARG A 189 80.71 24.74 9.34
N SER A 190 80.20 24.60 8.10
CA SER A 190 80.87 24.01 6.89
C SER A 190 80.89 22.47 6.85
N SER A 191 80.82 21.74 5.73
CA SER A 191 81.07 22.08 4.31
C SER A 191 80.41 21.08 3.33
N ILE A 192 80.36 21.46 2.04
CA ILE A 192 80.66 20.68 0.79
C ILE A 192 80.84 19.15 0.94
N GLY A 193 80.30 18.26 0.09
CA GLY A 193 79.54 18.41 -1.17
C GLY A 193 79.62 17.14 -2.07
N GLY A 194 79.02 17.17 -3.27
CA GLY A 194 78.87 16.00 -4.19
C GLY A 194 77.58 15.19 -3.92
N GLY A 195 76.94 14.48 -4.86
CA GLY A 195 77.31 14.00 -6.20
C GLY A 195 77.32 12.46 -6.22
N SER A 196 76.82 11.70 -7.21
CA SER A 196 76.12 12.01 -8.48
C SER A 196 75.58 10.69 -9.09
N ASN A 197 74.63 10.74 -10.05
CA ASN A 197 74.27 9.65 -10.98
C ASN A 197 73.59 8.38 -10.38
N SER A 198 72.80 7.57 -11.11
CA SER A 198 72.18 7.73 -12.45
C SER A 198 71.10 6.66 -12.73
N ALA A 199 70.11 7.03 -13.56
CA ALA A 199 69.34 6.16 -14.48
C ALA A 199 68.41 5.06 -13.90
N ALA A 200 67.35 4.62 -14.59
CA ALA A 200 66.49 5.29 -15.60
C ALA A 200 65.23 4.44 -15.89
N SER A 201 64.06 5.07 -16.08
CA SER A 201 63.34 5.04 -17.38
C SER A 201 61.94 5.68 -17.31
N ARG A 202 61.63 6.46 -18.36
CA ARG A 202 60.32 6.66 -19.06
C ARG A 202 59.00 6.71 -18.24
N SER A 203 58.10 7.67 -18.45
CA SER A 203 58.14 8.87 -19.32
C SER A 203 56.95 9.80 -19.05
N SER A 204 57.25 11.09 -18.79
CA SER A 204 56.54 12.30 -19.27
C SER A 204 55.11 12.12 -19.86
N SER A 205 54.05 12.58 -19.19
CA SER A 205 53.55 13.97 -19.19
C SER A 205 53.07 14.48 -20.56
N GLY A 206 51.79 14.86 -20.70
CA GLY A 206 51.21 15.40 -21.94
C GLY A 206 50.90 16.90 -21.90
N GLN A 207 50.43 17.47 -23.03
CA GLN A 207 49.76 18.79 -23.06
C GLN A 207 48.91 19.05 -24.33
N THR A 208 47.68 19.52 -24.11
CA THR A 208 46.87 20.51 -24.89
C THR A 208 46.92 20.66 -26.43
N VAL A 209 45.75 20.42 -27.07
CA VAL A 209 44.97 21.33 -27.97
C VAL A 209 45.57 21.87 -29.29
N LYS A 210 44.96 21.53 -30.48
CA LYS A 210 44.07 22.42 -31.31
C LYS A 210 43.48 21.75 -32.60
N PHE A 211 42.65 22.49 -33.36
CA PHE A 211 41.59 22.06 -34.32
C PHE A 211 41.97 21.75 -35.80
N ALA A 212 41.20 20.84 -36.42
CA ALA A 212 40.90 20.68 -37.88
C ALA A 212 39.68 19.72 -38.07
N ARG A 213 38.82 19.71 -39.12
CA ARG A 213 38.41 20.71 -40.14
C ARG A 213 36.94 20.48 -40.62
N ARG A 214 36.67 20.11 -41.89
CA ARG A 214 35.36 19.83 -42.59
C ARG A 214 35.67 19.17 -43.96
N THR A 215 34.77 18.60 -44.77
CA THR A 215 33.28 18.44 -44.80
C THR A 215 32.89 16.93 -44.59
N SER A 216 31.83 16.24 -45.09
CA SER A 216 30.76 16.39 -46.12
C SER A 216 29.49 15.57 -45.79
N SER A 217 28.39 15.81 -46.54
CA SER A 217 27.17 14.98 -46.78
C SER A 217 26.70 13.94 -45.74
N GLY A 218 25.46 14.01 -45.22
CA GLY A 218 24.41 15.01 -45.48
C GLY A 218 23.11 14.81 -44.68
N ARG A 219 22.29 15.87 -44.63
CA ARG A 219 20.97 15.98 -43.98
C ARG A 219 20.89 15.64 -42.48
N TYR A 220 21.14 16.67 -41.66
CA TYR A 220 20.34 16.94 -40.47
C TYR A 220 19.73 18.35 -40.60
N VAL A 221 18.53 18.54 -40.05
CA VAL A 221 17.87 19.85 -39.92
C VAL A 221 17.38 19.98 -38.49
N SER A 222 17.55 21.18 -37.92
CA SER A 222 16.87 21.66 -36.72
C SER A 222 16.22 23.01 -37.10
N LEU A 223 15.13 23.48 -36.48
CA LEU A 223 14.66 23.34 -35.10
C LEU A 223 13.12 23.49 -35.03
N SER A 224 12.54 23.18 -33.86
CA SER A 224 11.32 23.75 -33.25
C SER A 224 9.92 23.61 -33.89
N ARG A 225 8.94 23.26 -33.02
CA ARG A 225 7.46 23.32 -33.19
C ARG A 225 6.90 22.32 -34.22
N GLU A 226 5.63 21.93 -34.18
CA GLU A 226 4.48 22.46 -33.41
C GLU A 226 3.56 21.32 -32.88
N ASP A 227 2.64 21.65 -31.97
CA ASP A 227 1.42 20.87 -31.73
C ASP A 227 0.42 21.04 -32.89
N LEU A 228 -0.53 20.09 -33.01
CA LEU A 228 -1.68 20.09 -33.94
C LEU A 228 -1.34 19.93 -35.44
N ASP A 229 -2.13 19.14 -36.18
CA ASP A 229 -3.23 19.72 -36.99
C ASP A 229 -4.19 18.70 -37.63
N MET A 230 -5.27 19.24 -38.21
CA MET A 230 -6.28 18.69 -39.16
C MET A 230 -7.69 18.38 -38.59
N SER A 231 -8.79 18.86 -39.22
CA SER A 231 -8.93 19.65 -40.47
C SER A 231 -10.16 20.60 -40.45
N GLY A 232 -10.22 21.53 -41.41
CA GLY A 232 -11.25 22.60 -41.56
C GLY A 232 -12.69 22.12 -41.86
N GLU A 233 -13.60 22.97 -42.37
CA GLU A 233 -13.45 24.23 -43.12
C GLU A 233 -14.82 24.99 -43.11
N ILE A 234 -14.92 26.32 -42.91
CA ILE A 234 -15.27 27.39 -43.89
C ILE A 234 -15.80 28.64 -43.11
N SER A 235 -15.59 29.87 -43.65
CA SER A 235 -16.17 31.22 -43.41
C SER A 235 -17.14 31.54 -42.23
N GLY A 236 -17.22 32.76 -41.68
CA GLY A 236 -16.55 34.04 -41.98
C GLY A 236 -17.21 35.27 -41.29
N ASP A 237 -16.71 36.49 -41.59
CA ASP A 237 -17.20 37.85 -41.22
C ASP A 237 -16.87 38.49 -39.84
N TYR A 238 -17.00 39.84 -39.83
CA TYR A 238 -16.39 40.81 -38.88
C TYR A 238 -17.39 41.48 -37.93
N MET A 239 -16.98 41.87 -36.70
CA MET A 239 -16.74 43.28 -36.29
C MET A 239 -16.45 43.54 -34.80
N ASN A 240 -15.85 44.70 -34.55
CA ASN A 240 -15.46 45.34 -33.27
C ASN A 240 -16.57 45.45 -32.20
N TYR A 241 -16.19 45.68 -30.93
CA TYR A 241 -16.54 46.94 -30.25
C TYR A 241 -15.61 47.33 -29.08
N THR A 242 -15.72 48.58 -28.61
CA THR A 242 -14.81 49.26 -27.65
C THR A 242 -15.49 49.55 -26.30
N VAL A 243 -14.69 49.76 -25.25
CA VAL A 243 -15.15 50.04 -23.85
C VAL A 243 -15.60 51.50 -23.64
N HIS A 244 -16.70 51.71 -22.89
CA HIS A 244 -16.93 52.91 -22.06
C HIS A 244 -17.97 52.66 -20.92
N ILE A 245 -18.05 53.55 -19.93
CA ILE A 245 -18.64 53.37 -18.57
C ILE A 245 -19.27 54.71 -18.08
N PRO A 246 -20.29 54.80 -17.16
CA PRO A 246 -21.19 53.79 -16.54
C PRO A 246 -22.64 53.91 -17.11
N PRO A 247 -23.79 54.28 -16.45
CA PRO A 247 -24.12 54.80 -15.09
C PRO A 247 -25.10 53.91 -14.25
N THR A 248 -25.71 54.48 -13.19
CA THR A 248 -26.78 53.97 -12.29
C THR A 248 -27.98 54.95 -12.28
N PRO A 249 -29.26 54.65 -11.86
CA PRO A 249 -29.61 53.79 -10.70
C PRO A 249 -30.97 53.01 -10.70
N ASP A 250 -31.25 52.38 -9.55
CA ASP A 250 -32.55 52.07 -8.88
C ASP A 250 -33.56 50.98 -9.36
N ASN A 251 -33.76 50.02 -8.44
CA ASN A 251 -35.03 49.43 -7.96
C ASN A 251 -36.05 48.77 -8.93
N GLN A 252 -35.98 47.44 -9.07
CA GLN A 252 -36.99 46.48 -8.55
C GLN A 252 -36.52 45.01 -8.69
N PRO A 253 -37.11 44.02 -7.97
CA PRO A 253 -36.57 42.65 -7.88
C PRO A 253 -37.15 41.68 -8.91
N MET A 254 -36.37 40.64 -9.27
CA MET A 254 -36.84 39.43 -9.95
C MET A 254 -36.18 38.15 -9.41
N ASP A 255 -37.03 37.13 -9.24
CA ASP A 255 -36.85 35.68 -9.07
C ASP A 255 -35.47 35.07 -8.80
N SER A 256 -35.34 34.49 -7.60
CA SER A 256 -34.24 33.61 -7.18
C SER A 256 -34.67 32.13 -7.20
N SER A 257 -34.46 31.43 -8.32
CA SER A 257 -34.82 29.99 -8.47
C SER A 257 -33.64 29.02 -8.57
N VAL A 258 -32.40 29.52 -8.68
CA VAL A 258 -31.18 28.68 -8.87
C VAL A 258 -30.25 28.69 -7.64
N ALA A 259 -30.28 29.73 -6.80
CA ALA A 259 -29.34 29.88 -5.67
C ALA A 259 -29.70 29.06 -4.42
N VAL A 260 -30.97 28.66 -4.23
CA VAL A 260 -31.46 28.09 -2.96
C VAL A 260 -30.94 26.67 -2.69
N LYS A 261 -30.50 25.92 -3.72
CA LYS A 261 -30.03 24.53 -3.58
C LYS A 261 -28.58 24.36 -3.09
N ALA A 262 -27.91 25.42 -2.65
CA ALA A 262 -26.50 25.39 -2.24
C ALA A 262 -26.23 25.73 -0.75
N GLU A 263 -27.20 26.20 0.03
CA GLU A 263 -26.96 26.69 1.41
C GLU A 263 -27.70 25.92 2.55
N GLU A 264 -28.57 24.95 2.27
CA GLU A 264 -29.23 24.14 3.31
C GLU A 264 -28.35 23.02 3.94
N GLN A 265 -27.03 23.06 3.77
CA GLN A 265 -26.13 21.98 4.23
C GLN A 265 -25.24 22.33 5.45
N TYR A 266 -25.54 23.43 6.16
CA TYR A 266 -24.90 23.76 7.45
C TYR A 266 -25.88 24.31 8.50
N VAL A 267 -26.31 23.47 9.45
CA VAL A 267 -26.47 23.78 10.90
C VAL A 267 -26.78 22.48 11.66
N SER A 268 -26.20 22.34 12.86
CA SER A 268 -26.37 21.15 13.71
C SER A 268 -27.66 21.20 14.56
N ASN A 269 -28.35 20.07 14.69
CA ASN A 269 -29.58 19.93 15.48
C ASN A 269 -29.35 20.15 17.00
N SER A 270 -29.56 21.37 17.49
CA SER A 270 -29.86 21.69 18.90
C SER A 270 -30.38 23.11 19.03
N LEU A 271 -31.64 23.28 19.46
CA LEU A 271 -32.24 24.60 19.65
C LEU A 271 -32.28 24.96 21.15
N PHE A 272 -31.38 25.86 21.55
CA PHE A 272 -31.34 26.43 22.89
C PHE A 272 -32.20 27.69 22.97
N THR A 273 -33.13 27.75 23.93
CA THR A 273 -33.89 28.97 24.23
C THR A 273 -33.46 29.54 25.58
N GLY A 274 -33.04 30.81 25.59
CA GLY A 274 -32.54 31.50 26.77
C GLY A 274 -32.39 32.99 26.53
N GLY A 275 -33.25 33.79 27.16
CA GLY A 275 -33.15 35.25 27.18
C GLY A 275 -32.34 35.74 28.39
N PHE A 276 -32.03 37.04 28.42
CA PHE A 276 -31.33 37.63 29.55
C PHE A 276 -32.16 37.48 30.85
N ASN A 277 -31.54 36.97 31.92
CA ASN A 277 -32.16 36.61 33.21
C ASN A 277 -33.14 35.41 33.21
N SER A 278 -33.00 34.41 32.33
CA SER A 278 -33.64 33.10 32.52
C SER A 278 -32.69 31.90 32.29
N VAL A 279 -33.00 30.76 32.91
CA VAL A 279 -32.16 29.54 32.87
C VAL A 279 -32.43 28.74 31.60
N THR A 280 -31.38 28.51 30.80
CA THR A 280 -31.44 27.78 29.53
C THR A 280 -31.77 26.30 29.72
N ARG A 281 -32.59 25.75 28.82
CA ARG A 281 -32.77 24.30 28.62
C ARG A 281 -32.66 23.97 27.14
N ALA A 282 -32.30 22.73 26.82
CA ALA A 282 -32.26 22.19 25.47
C ALA A 282 -33.36 21.14 25.30
N HIS A 283 -34.00 21.12 24.13
CA HIS A 283 -34.94 20.08 23.73
C HIS A 283 -34.52 19.47 22.39
N LEU A 284 -34.73 18.17 22.24
CA LEU A 284 -34.62 17.45 20.97
C LEU A 284 -36.03 17.36 20.36
N MET A 285 -36.14 17.36 19.02
CA MET A 285 -37.38 17.00 18.32
C MET A 285 -37.17 15.69 17.58
N ASP A 286 -38.14 14.78 17.71
CA ASP A 286 -38.22 13.58 16.87
C ASP A 286 -38.71 13.95 15.46
N LYS A 287 -38.18 13.28 14.43
CA LYS A 287 -38.63 13.46 13.05
C LYS A 287 -39.92 12.66 12.79
N VAL A 288 -40.96 13.37 12.36
CA VAL A 288 -42.05 12.78 11.57
C VAL A 288 -41.53 12.45 10.17
N ILE A 289 -41.99 11.34 9.59
CA ILE A 289 -41.67 10.93 8.21
C ILE A 289 -43.01 10.66 7.51
N ASP A 290 -43.38 11.53 6.58
CA ASP A 290 -44.48 11.30 5.63
C ASP A 290 -43.92 11.15 4.22
N SER A 291 -43.99 9.94 3.68
CA SER A 291 -43.77 9.63 2.27
C SER A 291 -44.34 8.23 1.98
N ASP A 292 -45.37 8.12 1.14
CA ASP A 292 -46.07 6.87 0.91
C ASP A 292 -45.19 5.74 0.36
N VAL A 293 -45.31 4.54 0.94
CA VAL A 293 -44.55 3.34 0.53
C VAL A 293 -45.50 2.27 0.01
N THR A 294 -45.52 2.09 -1.31
CA THR A 294 -46.32 1.07 -2.01
C THR A 294 -45.48 -0.13 -2.48
N HIS A 295 -44.60 -0.65 -1.62
CA HIS A 295 -44.22 -2.08 -1.66
C HIS A 295 -43.71 -2.58 -0.28
N PRO A 296 -44.17 -3.74 0.22
CA PRO A 296 -43.95 -4.12 1.63
C PRO A 296 -42.75 -5.06 1.83
N GLN A 297 -41.59 -4.54 2.27
CA GLN A 297 -40.54 -5.41 2.85
C GLN A 297 -39.53 -4.75 3.82
N MET A 298 -39.83 -3.57 4.39
CA MET A 298 -39.11 -3.08 5.57
C MET A 298 -40.03 -2.46 6.62
N ALA A 299 -40.24 -3.21 7.71
CA ALA A 299 -40.68 -2.69 9.00
C ALA A 299 -39.88 -3.42 10.09
N GLY A 300 -39.12 -2.67 10.89
CA GLY A 300 -38.27 -3.24 11.94
C GLY A 300 -39.09 -3.97 13.01
N ALA A 301 -38.56 -5.08 13.52
CA ALA A 301 -39.29 -5.99 14.41
C ALA A 301 -39.82 -5.31 15.69
N LYS A 302 -41.14 -5.14 15.77
CA LYS A 302 -41.85 -4.99 17.05
C LYS A 302 -41.94 -6.37 17.72
N GLY A 303 -41.78 -6.42 19.04
CA GLY A 303 -41.75 -7.68 19.80
C GLY A 303 -43.06 -8.49 19.71
N SER A 304 -42.96 -9.80 19.92
CA SER A 304 -44.08 -10.75 19.82
C SER A 304 -45.29 -10.35 20.68
N ALA A 305 -46.43 -10.08 20.03
CA ALA A 305 -47.71 -9.80 20.70
C ALA A 305 -48.49 -11.09 21.03
N CYS A 306 -49.49 -10.98 21.91
CA CYS A 306 -50.36 -12.09 22.29
C CYS A 306 -51.53 -12.25 21.28
N SER A 307 -52.04 -13.47 21.10
CA SER A 307 -53.10 -13.80 20.14
C SER A 307 -54.53 -13.44 20.58
N MET A 308 -54.73 -13.12 21.87
CA MET A 308 -56.03 -12.68 22.41
C MET A 308 -56.23 -11.18 22.17
N PRO A 309 -57.36 -10.74 21.58
CA PRO A 309 -57.74 -9.33 21.53
C PRO A 309 -57.76 -8.69 22.91
N ALA A 310 -57.27 -7.44 23.01
CA ALA A 310 -57.20 -6.63 24.24
C ALA A 310 -56.34 -7.22 25.39
N CYS A 311 -55.20 -7.86 25.08
CA CYS A 311 -54.24 -8.32 26.09
C CYS A 311 -52.88 -7.60 26.00
N ASP A 312 -52.71 -6.52 26.78
CA ASP A 312 -51.55 -5.60 26.72
C ASP A 312 -50.30 -6.07 27.52
N GLY A 313 -50.21 -7.37 27.83
CA GLY A 313 -49.16 -7.93 28.69
C GLY A 313 -47.77 -7.90 28.07
N LYS A 314 -46.82 -7.17 28.69
CA LYS A 314 -45.39 -7.25 28.36
C LYS A 314 -44.74 -8.54 28.88
N LYS A 315 -43.70 -8.97 28.19
CA LYS A 315 -43.11 -10.32 28.30
C LYS A 315 -41.92 -10.34 29.26
N GLU A 316 -42.09 -10.97 30.42
CA GLU A 316 -40.99 -11.23 31.39
C GLU A 316 -40.74 -12.73 31.67
N SER A 317 -41.64 -13.63 31.27
CA SER A 317 -41.42 -15.08 31.29
C SER A 317 -42.25 -15.81 30.21
N GLY A 318 -42.14 -17.14 30.15
CA GLY A 318 -42.48 -17.95 28.96
C GLY A 318 -43.96 -18.08 28.56
N LEU A 319 -44.92 -17.63 29.38
CA LEU A 319 -46.36 -17.65 29.06
C LEU A 319 -46.98 -16.27 29.26
N CYS A 320 -48.05 -15.96 28.53
CA CYS A 320 -48.75 -14.68 28.69
C CYS A 320 -49.42 -14.60 30.08
N PRO A 321 -49.14 -13.59 30.91
CA PRO A 321 -49.68 -13.50 32.27
C PRO A 321 -51.20 -13.28 32.33
N GLY A 322 -51.82 -12.83 31.23
CA GLY A 322 -53.28 -12.70 31.12
C GLY A 322 -53.97 -14.03 30.81
N CYS A 323 -53.71 -14.61 29.63
CA CYS A 323 -54.45 -15.76 29.11
C CYS A 323 -53.75 -17.12 29.27
N LYS A 324 -52.52 -17.18 29.80
CA LYS A 324 -51.73 -18.41 30.04
C LYS A 324 -51.43 -19.28 28.81
N GLU A 325 -51.67 -18.78 27.60
CA GLU A 325 -51.26 -19.42 26.34
C GLU A 325 -49.78 -19.12 26.01
N PRO A 326 -49.08 -20.02 25.27
CA PRO A 326 -47.75 -19.79 24.73
C PRO A 326 -47.79 -18.96 23.43
N TYR A 327 -46.75 -18.17 23.17
CA TYR A 327 -46.63 -17.37 21.95
C TYR A 327 -46.17 -18.24 20.76
N ARG A 328 -46.95 -18.28 19.66
CA ARG A 328 -46.52 -18.92 18.40
C ARG A 328 -45.42 -18.11 17.70
N VAL A 329 -44.50 -18.84 17.05
CA VAL A 329 -43.66 -18.36 15.95
C VAL A 329 -44.39 -18.68 14.64
N GLY A 330 -44.14 -17.92 13.58
CA GLY A 330 -44.71 -18.15 12.25
C GLY A 330 -43.63 -18.54 11.25
N ASP A 331 -43.91 -19.56 10.45
CA ASP A 331 -42.97 -20.14 9.49
C ASP A 331 -42.91 -19.34 8.19
N TYR A 332 -41.70 -19.17 7.65
CA TYR A 332 -41.42 -18.78 6.27
C TYR A 332 -40.11 -19.47 5.86
N ASP A 333 -40.14 -20.22 4.75
CA ASP A 333 -39.01 -21.02 4.29
C ASP A 333 -37.95 -20.16 3.57
N GLU A 334 -36.72 -20.15 4.12
CA GLU A 334 -35.49 -19.82 3.38
C GLU A 334 -34.43 -20.90 3.70
N ASP A 335 -33.71 -21.38 2.68
CA ASP A 335 -32.78 -22.52 2.77
C ASP A 335 -31.57 -22.24 3.71
N GLN A 336 -31.70 -22.63 4.98
CA GLN A 336 -30.61 -22.53 5.95
C GLN A 336 -29.76 -23.80 5.99
N GLN A 337 -28.49 -23.69 5.57
CA GLN A 337 -27.52 -24.79 5.71
C GLN A 337 -27.18 -25.07 7.17
N ASP A 338 -27.26 -26.35 7.57
CA ASP A 338 -27.07 -26.82 8.95
C ASP A 338 -25.71 -26.44 9.57
N TYR A 339 -25.76 -25.49 10.50
CA TYR A 339 -24.76 -25.37 11.58
C TYR A 339 -25.42 -25.77 12.90
N SER A 340 -25.38 -27.08 13.20
CA SER A 340 -26.04 -27.68 14.37
C SER A 340 -25.62 -27.01 15.69
N SER A 341 -26.60 -26.53 16.43
CA SER A 341 -26.43 -25.70 17.63
C SER A 341 -26.20 -26.54 18.90
N GLY A 342 -24.98 -27.05 19.07
CA GLY A 342 -24.52 -27.62 20.34
C GLY A 342 -24.33 -26.55 21.42
N ALA A 343 -25.34 -26.32 22.26
CA ALA A 343 -25.27 -25.35 23.35
C ALA A 343 -24.35 -25.85 24.49
N LEU A 344 -23.20 -25.19 24.70
CA LEU A 344 -22.33 -25.41 25.85
C LEU A 344 -22.71 -24.48 27.01
N GLN A 345 -23.20 -25.06 28.11
CA GLN A 345 -23.31 -24.37 29.39
C GLN A 345 -21.91 -24.12 29.97
N LEU A 346 -21.65 -22.89 30.41
CA LEU A 346 -20.43 -22.52 31.11
C LEU A 346 -20.37 -23.20 32.49
N PRO A 347 -19.30 -23.94 32.84
CA PRO A 347 -19.06 -24.37 34.20
C PRO A 347 -18.68 -23.18 35.09
N ALA A 348 -19.03 -23.27 36.39
CA ALA A 348 -18.52 -22.36 37.40
C ALA A 348 -17.01 -22.60 37.65
N PRO A 349 -16.23 -21.58 38.09
CA PRO A 349 -14.78 -21.71 38.22
C PRO A 349 -14.38 -22.51 39.47
N ASN A 350 -14.21 -23.83 39.34
CA ASN A 350 -13.24 -24.69 40.06
C ASN A 350 -13.44 -26.19 39.74
N ASP A 351 -12.76 -26.76 38.74
CA ASP A 351 -12.34 -28.19 38.78
C ASP A 351 -11.25 -28.54 37.72
N SER A 352 -9.97 -28.33 38.04
CA SER A 352 -8.84 -28.41 37.09
C SER A 352 -8.36 -29.83 36.74
N LYS A 353 -9.24 -30.85 36.78
CA LYS A 353 -8.84 -32.28 36.67
C LYS A 353 -9.58 -33.14 35.65
N ARG A 354 -10.68 -32.69 35.01
CA ARG A 354 -11.55 -33.61 34.23
C ARG A 354 -11.38 -33.60 32.70
N GLU A 355 -10.77 -32.59 32.10
CA GLU A 355 -10.64 -32.48 30.62
C GLU A 355 -9.48 -33.27 30.00
N ARG A 356 -8.66 -33.98 30.79
CA ARG A 356 -7.45 -34.67 30.30
C ARG A 356 -7.71 -35.86 29.34
N ASN A 357 -8.95 -36.31 29.19
CA ASN A 357 -9.29 -37.57 28.51
C ASN A 357 -9.89 -37.43 27.11
N ASN A 358 -10.22 -36.22 26.62
CA ASN A 358 -10.75 -36.02 25.25
C ASN A 358 -9.66 -35.68 24.22
N MET A 359 -8.43 -36.18 24.45
CA MET A 359 -7.36 -36.22 23.47
C MET A 359 -7.73 -37.17 22.31
N THR A 360 -8.45 -36.66 21.31
CA THR A 360 -8.39 -37.27 19.96
C THR A 360 -6.92 -37.27 19.52
N MET A 361 -6.45 -38.37 18.90
CA MET A 361 -5.02 -38.65 18.74
C MET A 361 -4.25 -37.53 18.01
N MET A 362 -3.68 -36.60 18.78
CA MET A 362 -2.52 -35.82 18.37
C MET A 362 -1.38 -36.82 18.13
N LYS A 363 -0.85 -36.84 16.90
CA LYS A 363 0.16 -37.80 16.48
C LYS A 363 1.54 -37.38 17.00
N ARG A 364 1.74 -37.56 18.32
CA ARG A 364 2.99 -37.28 19.02
C ARG A 364 4.15 -37.93 18.26
N ASN A 365 5.12 -37.13 17.84
CA ASN A 365 6.21 -37.61 16.99
C ASN A 365 7.23 -38.44 17.80
N GLN A 366 8.18 -39.09 17.12
CA GLN A 366 9.17 -39.98 17.76
C GLN A 366 10.08 -39.25 18.77
N THR A 367 10.16 -37.92 18.68
CA THR A 367 10.88 -37.03 19.60
C THR A 367 9.98 -36.42 20.70
N GLY A 368 8.71 -36.80 20.78
CA GLY A 368 7.77 -36.40 21.83
C GLY A 368 7.07 -35.04 21.64
N GLU A 369 7.38 -34.32 20.56
CA GLU A 369 6.91 -32.96 20.23
C GLU A 369 5.61 -32.99 19.40
N PHE A 370 5.01 -31.81 19.19
CA PHE A 370 3.78 -31.59 18.41
C PHE A 370 4.04 -30.70 17.18
N ASP A 371 3.43 -31.04 16.05
CA ASP A 371 3.58 -30.31 14.77
C ASP A 371 2.60 -29.11 14.73
N HIS A 372 3.03 -27.92 14.27
CA HIS A 372 2.21 -26.68 14.38
C HIS A 372 1.15 -26.51 13.27
N ASN A 373 1.23 -27.31 12.21
CA ASN A 373 0.22 -27.36 11.15
C ASN A 373 -0.07 -28.80 10.73
N ARG A 374 -1.22 -29.01 10.08
CA ARG A 374 -1.64 -30.32 9.58
C ARG A 374 -1.95 -30.26 8.09
N LYS A 375 -1.15 -30.97 7.29
CA LYS A 375 -1.44 -31.27 5.89
C LYS A 375 -2.52 -32.35 5.80
N THR A 376 -3.64 -32.06 5.14
CA THR A 376 -4.75 -33.01 4.93
C THR A 376 -4.95 -33.26 3.42
N PRO A 377 -4.95 -34.53 2.97
CA PRO A 377 -5.27 -34.86 1.59
C PRO A 377 -6.77 -34.73 1.33
N ILE A 378 -7.15 -34.40 0.09
CA ILE A 378 -8.55 -34.42 -0.35
C ILE A 378 -9.06 -35.88 -0.33
N PRO A 379 -10.31 -36.16 0.11
CA PRO A 379 -10.85 -37.51 0.20
C PRO A 379 -10.73 -38.32 -1.11
N ALA A 380 -10.22 -39.54 -1.01
CA ALA A 380 -9.98 -40.44 -2.14
C ALA A 380 -11.22 -40.64 -3.03
N ALA A 381 -12.41 -40.68 -2.42
CA ALA A 381 -13.69 -40.81 -3.11
C ALA A 381 -14.04 -39.63 -4.05
N ILE A 382 -13.33 -38.50 -3.98
CA ILE A 382 -13.51 -37.34 -4.87
C ILE A 382 -12.31 -37.22 -5.82
N ILE A 383 -11.09 -37.27 -5.28
CA ILE A 383 -9.87 -37.03 -6.08
C ILE A 383 -9.47 -38.21 -6.98
N SER A 384 -9.78 -39.46 -6.62
CA SER A 384 -9.48 -40.62 -7.48
C SER A 384 -10.38 -40.68 -8.73
N PRO A 385 -11.72 -40.47 -8.62
CA PRO A 385 -12.58 -40.29 -9.81
C PRO A 385 -12.17 -39.09 -10.67
N TYR A 386 -11.78 -37.96 -10.07
CA TYR A 386 -11.30 -36.78 -10.82
C TYR A 386 -10.05 -37.13 -11.67
N ARG A 387 -9.02 -37.72 -11.05
CA ARG A 387 -7.81 -38.17 -11.75
C ARG A 387 -8.13 -39.19 -12.87
N LEU A 388 -9.02 -40.14 -12.60
CA LEU A 388 -9.44 -41.13 -13.59
C LEU A 388 -10.15 -40.46 -14.79
N LEU A 389 -11.03 -39.49 -14.55
CA LEU A 389 -11.71 -38.74 -15.62
C LEU A 389 -10.77 -37.84 -16.42
N VAL A 390 -9.72 -37.27 -15.82
CA VAL A 390 -8.67 -36.55 -16.57
C VAL A 390 -7.96 -37.50 -17.54
N VAL A 391 -7.61 -38.71 -17.09
CA VAL A 391 -6.95 -39.73 -17.94
C VAL A 391 -7.88 -40.24 -19.04
N ILE A 392 -9.15 -40.56 -18.72
CA ILE A 392 -10.14 -40.98 -19.72
C ILE A 392 -10.35 -39.87 -20.76
N ARG A 393 -10.53 -38.62 -20.31
CA ARG A 393 -10.69 -37.47 -21.21
C ARG A 393 -9.47 -37.28 -22.11
N LEU A 394 -8.25 -37.42 -21.59
CA LEU A 394 -7.02 -37.32 -22.39
C LEU A 394 -6.98 -38.38 -23.50
N VAL A 395 -7.28 -39.65 -23.17
CA VAL A 395 -7.32 -40.75 -24.16
C VAL A 395 -8.37 -40.50 -25.24
N VAL A 396 -9.60 -40.11 -24.85
CA VAL A 396 -10.69 -39.82 -25.79
C VAL A 396 -10.39 -38.58 -26.64
N LEU A 397 -9.75 -37.56 -26.07
CA LEU A 397 -9.31 -36.36 -26.79
C LEU A 397 -8.22 -36.68 -27.83
N CYS A 398 -7.27 -37.57 -27.51
CA CYS A 398 -6.30 -38.06 -28.49
C CYS A 398 -6.96 -38.80 -29.66
N PHE A 399 -7.94 -39.68 -29.40
CA PHE A 399 -8.69 -40.35 -30.47
C PHE A 399 -9.55 -39.39 -31.29
N PHE A 400 -10.19 -38.41 -30.64
CA PHE A 400 -10.94 -37.35 -31.32
C PHE A 400 -10.04 -36.53 -32.27
N LEU A 401 -8.89 -36.03 -31.79
CA LEU A 401 -7.96 -35.24 -32.60
C LEU A 401 -7.37 -36.06 -33.75
N HIS A 402 -7.03 -37.33 -33.51
CA HIS A 402 -6.59 -38.24 -34.58
C HIS A 402 -7.71 -38.43 -35.63
N TRP A 403 -8.95 -38.65 -35.20
CA TRP A 403 -10.10 -38.75 -36.11
C TRP A 403 -10.30 -37.46 -36.92
N ARG A 404 -10.21 -36.28 -36.28
CA ARG A 404 -10.32 -34.97 -36.93
C ARG A 404 -9.25 -34.73 -38.00
N LEU A 405 -8.03 -35.21 -37.77
CA LEU A 405 -6.90 -35.11 -38.69
C LEU A 405 -7.03 -36.08 -39.89
N VAL A 406 -7.54 -37.30 -39.66
CA VAL A 406 -7.73 -38.32 -40.71
C VAL A 406 -8.96 -38.05 -41.59
N HIS A 407 -9.93 -37.25 -41.11
CA HIS A 407 -11.16 -36.91 -41.83
C HIS A 407 -11.23 -35.39 -42.12
N PRO A 408 -10.50 -34.91 -43.16
CA PRO A 408 -10.63 -33.54 -43.67
C PRO A 408 -12.03 -33.28 -44.23
N ASN A 409 -12.45 -32.01 -44.26
CA ASN A 409 -13.65 -31.60 -44.98
C ASN A 409 -13.28 -30.94 -46.31
N GLU A 410 -13.29 -31.72 -47.39
CA GLU A 410 -13.00 -31.24 -48.75
C GLU A 410 -14.02 -30.18 -49.24
N GLU A 411 -15.26 -30.15 -48.71
CA GLU A 411 -16.23 -29.09 -49.04
C GLU A 411 -15.76 -27.70 -48.55
N ALA A 412 -14.94 -27.64 -47.50
CA ALA A 412 -14.52 -26.38 -46.86
C ALA A 412 -13.21 -26.54 -46.08
N ILE A 413 -12.14 -26.92 -46.78
CA ILE A 413 -10.83 -27.24 -46.19
C ILE A 413 -10.26 -26.10 -45.32
N TRP A 414 -10.58 -24.84 -45.62
CA TRP A 414 -10.18 -23.68 -44.84
C TRP A 414 -10.92 -23.56 -43.48
N LEU A 415 -12.21 -23.86 -43.42
CA LEU A 415 -12.96 -23.93 -42.15
C LEU A 415 -12.45 -25.08 -41.29
N TRP A 416 -12.22 -26.23 -41.91
CA TRP A 416 -11.66 -27.41 -41.24
C TRP A 416 -10.28 -27.12 -40.65
N LEU A 417 -9.36 -26.52 -41.44
CA LEU A 417 -8.00 -26.21 -41.01
C LEU A 417 -7.98 -25.26 -39.80
N MET A 418 -8.76 -24.17 -39.88
CA MET A 418 -8.87 -23.20 -38.78
C MET A 418 -9.45 -23.85 -37.50
N SER A 419 -10.43 -24.74 -37.64
CA SER A 419 -11.00 -25.50 -36.52
C SER A 419 -9.98 -26.47 -35.90
N VAL A 420 -9.31 -27.31 -36.70
CA VAL A 420 -8.37 -28.32 -36.19
C VAL A 420 -7.14 -27.67 -35.54
N VAL A 421 -6.63 -26.57 -36.09
CA VAL A 421 -5.52 -25.81 -35.48
C VAL A 421 -5.91 -25.26 -34.09
N CYS A 422 -7.13 -24.72 -33.94
CA CYS A 422 -7.63 -24.27 -32.64
C CYS A 422 -7.88 -25.44 -31.68
N GLU A 423 -8.49 -26.54 -32.14
CA GLU A 423 -8.75 -27.75 -31.35
C GLU A 423 -7.45 -28.37 -30.79
N LEU A 424 -6.38 -28.41 -31.59
CA LEU A 424 -5.04 -28.84 -31.17
C LEU A 424 -4.46 -27.91 -30.10
N TRP A 425 -4.57 -26.58 -30.28
CA TRP A 425 -4.07 -25.62 -29.29
C TRP A 425 -4.85 -25.68 -27.97
N PHE A 426 -6.19 -25.79 -28.00
CA PHE A 426 -6.98 -25.93 -26.78
C PHE A 426 -6.71 -27.24 -26.05
N ALA A 427 -6.45 -28.34 -26.78
CA ALA A 427 -6.04 -29.59 -26.17
C ALA A 427 -4.69 -29.45 -25.42
N PHE A 428 -3.73 -28.75 -26.02
CA PHE A 428 -2.45 -28.43 -25.38
C PHE A 428 -2.62 -27.50 -24.17
N SER A 429 -3.33 -26.38 -24.32
CA SER A 429 -3.59 -25.41 -23.25
C SER A 429 -4.36 -26.02 -22.07
N TRP A 430 -5.30 -26.93 -22.35
CA TRP A 430 -6.03 -27.70 -21.33
C TRP A 430 -5.10 -28.66 -20.58
N LEU A 431 -4.18 -29.33 -21.28
CA LEU A 431 -3.22 -30.24 -20.67
C LEU A 431 -2.25 -29.50 -19.74
N LEU A 432 -1.82 -28.29 -20.10
CA LEU A 432 -1.00 -27.41 -19.25
C LEU A 432 -1.71 -26.97 -17.96
N ASP A 433 -3.02 -26.67 -18.02
CA ASP A 433 -3.82 -26.27 -16.85
C ASP A 433 -4.12 -27.44 -15.90
N GLN A 434 -4.49 -28.61 -16.43
CA GLN A 434 -4.99 -29.70 -15.59
C GLN A 434 -3.90 -30.56 -14.95
N ILE A 435 -2.71 -30.70 -15.56
CA ILE A 435 -1.64 -31.53 -14.98
C ILE A 435 -1.22 -31.02 -13.58
N PRO A 436 -1.03 -29.71 -13.33
CA PRO A 436 -0.81 -29.18 -11.99
C PRO A 436 -1.97 -29.48 -11.01
N LYS A 437 -3.22 -29.52 -11.49
CA LYS A 437 -4.44 -29.79 -10.70
C LYS A 437 -4.60 -31.24 -10.21
N LEU A 438 -3.68 -32.14 -10.55
CA LEU A 438 -3.74 -33.54 -10.11
C LEU A 438 -3.39 -33.76 -8.63
N CYS A 439 -2.75 -32.80 -7.97
CA CYS A 439 -2.19 -32.94 -6.61
C CYS A 439 -2.73 -31.95 -5.56
N PRO A 440 -4.05 -31.67 -5.46
CA PRO A 440 -4.57 -30.66 -4.55
C PRO A 440 -4.43 -31.07 -3.08
N VAL A 441 -4.11 -30.09 -2.24
CA VAL A 441 -3.81 -30.25 -0.82
C VAL A 441 -4.61 -29.23 0.00
N ASN A 442 -5.03 -29.65 1.20
CA ASN A 442 -5.54 -28.77 2.23
C ASN A 442 -4.52 -28.68 3.38
N ARG A 443 -4.48 -27.53 4.06
CA ARG A 443 -3.70 -27.34 5.29
C ARG A 443 -4.56 -26.68 6.35
N SER A 444 -4.22 -26.90 7.60
CA SER A 444 -4.83 -26.22 8.75
C SER A 444 -3.77 -25.90 9.79
N THR A 445 -3.83 -24.69 10.33
CA THR A 445 -2.96 -24.15 11.39
C THR A 445 -3.51 -24.52 12.78
N ASP A 446 -2.63 -24.71 13.76
CA ASP A 446 -3.01 -24.76 15.18
C ASP A 446 -2.33 -23.63 15.97
N LEU A 447 -3.13 -22.62 16.33
CA LEU A 447 -2.68 -21.45 17.08
C LEU A 447 -2.50 -21.72 18.58
N VAL A 448 -3.09 -22.80 19.13
CA VAL A 448 -2.95 -23.14 20.55
C VAL A 448 -1.57 -23.72 20.78
N VAL A 449 -1.14 -24.66 19.94
CA VAL A 449 0.21 -25.25 20.02
C VAL A 449 1.31 -24.19 19.79
N LEU A 450 1.08 -23.21 18.91
CA LEU A 450 2.01 -22.09 18.71
C LEU A 450 2.15 -21.23 19.98
N HIS A 451 1.02 -20.85 20.59
CA HIS A 451 0.99 -20.07 21.84
C HIS A 451 1.66 -20.83 22.99
N ASP A 452 1.29 -22.10 23.20
CA ASP A 452 1.76 -22.91 24.32
C ASP A 452 3.26 -23.27 24.22
N LYS A 453 3.88 -23.07 23.05
CA LYS A 453 5.32 -23.26 22.80
C LYS A 453 6.13 -21.97 22.86
N PHE A 454 5.64 -20.88 22.24
CA PHE A 454 6.42 -19.65 22.03
C PHE A 454 5.96 -18.44 22.86
N ASP A 455 4.72 -18.41 23.36
CA ASP A 455 4.21 -17.32 24.20
C ASP A 455 4.14 -17.70 25.70
N MET A 456 4.07 -18.99 26.02
CA MET A 456 3.98 -19.50 27.39
C MET A 456 5.37 -19.77 28.03
N PRO A 457 5.55 -19.52 29.35
CA PRO A 457 6.78 -19.87 30.06
C PRO A 457 7.09 -21.37 29.97
N SER A 458 8.32 -21.70 29.56
CA SER A 458 8.77 -23.07 29.30
C SER A 458 10.20 -23.30 29.82
N PRO A 459 10.70 -24.54 29.93
CA PRO A 459 12.08 -24.78 30.36
C PRO A 459 13.14 -24.16 29.43
N SER A 460 12.80 -23.96 28.15
CA SER A 460 13.60 -23.23 27.16
C SER A 460 13.45 -21.71 27.24
N ASN A 461 12.32 -21.22 27.76
CA ASN A 461 12.02 -19.80 27.93
C ASN A 461 11.54 -19.52 29.37
N PRO A 462 12.49 -19.31 30.31
CA PRO A 462 12.16 -18.99 31.70
C PRO A 462 11.63 -17.56 31.88
N THR A 463 11.58 -16.74 30.82
CA THR A 463 11.18 -15.33 30.90
C THR A 463 9.68 -15.11 30.70
N GLY A 464 8.99 -16.03 30.02
CA GLY A 464 7.58 -15.87 29.64
C GLY A 464 7.30 -14.73 28.66
N ARG A 465 8.34 -14.24 27.94
CA ARG A 465 8.20 -13.31 26.82
C ARG A 465 8.02 -14.08 25.52
N SER A 466 7.44 -13.48 24.49
CA SER A 466 7.25 -14.19 23.22
C SER A 466 8.57 -14.45 22.49
N ASP A 467 8.88 -15.73 22.26
CA ASP A 467 9.98 -16.20 21.43
C ASP A 467 9.70 -16.04 19.92
N LEU A 468 8.52 -15.53 19.55
CA LEU A 468 8.15 -15.34 18.14
C LEU A 468 9.11 -14.35 17.43
N PRO A 469 9.45 -14.60 16.15
CA PRO A 469 10.43 -13.81 15.41
C PRO A 469 9.94 -12.40 15.05
N GLY A 470 10.85 -11.51 14.64
CA GLY A 470 10.49 -10.19 14.11
C GLY A 470 9.74 -10.26 12.77
N VAL A 471 8.73 -9.39 12.59
CA VAL A 471 7.95 -9.26 11.35
C VAL A 471 7.87 -7.80 10.92
N ASP A 472 8.39 -7.52 9.72
CA ASP A 472 8.28 -6.22 9.06
C ASP A 472 7.10 -6.24 8.07
N LEU A 473 6.15 -5.31 8.20
CA LEU A 473 5.02 -5.16 7.28
C LEU A 473 5.26 -4.01 6.32
N PHE A 474 5.23 -4.29 5.01
CA PHE A 474 5.48 -3.32 3.95
C PHE A 474 4.17 -2.97 3.25
N VAL A 475 3.86 -1.67 3.17
CA VAL A 475 2.76 -1.10 2.38
C VAL A 475 3.35 -0.17 1.32
N SER A 476 3.01 -0.38 0.05
CA SER A 476 3.39 0.52 -1.05
C SER A 476 2.20 1.33 -1.55
N THR A 477 2.35 2.65 -1.70
CA THR A 477 1.41 3.54 -2.39
C THR A 477 2.12 4.36 -3.46
N ALA A 478 1.44 4.61 -4.58
CA ALA A 478 2.02 5.21 -5.78
C ALA A 478 1.72 6.70 -5.95
N ASP A 479 0.51 7.15 -5.60
CA ASP A 479 0.06 8.53 -5.84
C ASP A 479 -1.24 8.84 -5.05
N PRO A 480 -1.28 9.84 -4.15
CA PRO A 480 -2.48 10.15 -3.36
C PRO A 480 -3.68 10.63 -4.20
N GLU A 481 -3.47 11.01 -5.47
CA GLU A 481 -4.53 11.34 -6.43
C GLU A 481 -5.25 10.08 -6.98
N LYS A 482 -4.60 8.91 -6.89
CA LYS A 482 -5.09 7.62 -7.43
C LYS A 482 -5.45 6.62 -6.35
N GLU A 483 -4.82 6.76 -5.18
CA GLU A 483 -4.92 5.89 -4.01
C GLU A 483 -5.20 6.80 -2.79
N PRO A 484 -6.48 7.07 -2.45
CA PRO A 484 -6.81 8.09 -1.47
C PRO A 484 -6.14 7.85 -0.10
N PRO A 485 -5.47 8.85 0.51
CA PRO A 485 -4.68 8.66 1.73
C PRO A 485 -5.43 8.04 2.91
N LEU A 486 -6.75 8.23 2.99
CA LEU A 486 -7.62 7.61 3.98
C LEU A 486 -7.64 6.08 3.88
N VAL A 487 -7.58 5.51 2.68
CA VAL A 487 -7.53 4.06 2.46
C VAL A 487 -6.21 3.51 2.99
N THR A 488 -5.09 4.12 2.61
CA THR A 488 -3.74 3.78 3.09
C THR A 488 -3.63 3.89 4.61
N ALA A 489 -4.16 4.97 5.21
CA ALA A 489 -4.23 5.17 6.65
C ALA A 489 -5.01 4.05 7.37
N ASN A 490 -6.17 3.65 6.83
CA ASN A 490 -7.00 2.58 7.39
C ASN A 490 -6.35 1.19 7.28
N THR A 491 -5.57 0.95 6.23
CA THR A 491 -4.71 -0.24 6.10
C THR A 491 -3.64 -0.26 7.19
N ILE A 492 -2.94 0.85 7.43
CA ILE A 492 -1.92 0.97 8.50
C ILE A 492 -2.53 0.81 9.88
N LEU A 493 -3.69 1.41 10.15
CA LEU A 493 -4.43 1.25 11.40
C LEU A 493 -4.84 -0.21 11.65
N SER A 494 -5.07 -1.01 10.59
CA SER A 494 -5.30 -2.46 10.71
C SER A 494 -4.02 -3.24 11.06
N ILE A 495 -2.86 -2.80 10.55
CA ILE A 495 -1.55 -3.40 10.79
C ILE A 495 -1.10 -3.14 12.24
N LEU A 496 -1.20 -1.89 12.71
CA LEU A 496 -0.81 -1.52 14.08
C LEU A 496 -1.70 -2.17 15.16
N ALA A 497 -2.89 -2.66 14.79
CA ALA A 497 -3.87 -3.31 15.66
C ALA A 497 -3.93 -4.84 15.53
N VAL A 498 -2.92 -5.49 14.94
CA VAL A 498 -2.83 -6.95 14.79
C VAL A 498 -2.57 -7.70 16.12
N ASP A 499 -2.92 -8.98 16.21
CA ASP A 499 -2.61 -9.85 17.36
C ASP A 499 -1.20 -10.44 17.19
N TYR A 500 -0.18 -9.67 17.60
CA TYR A 500 1.24 -10.06 17.60
C TYR A 500 2.01 -9.30 18.70
N PRO A 501 3.14 -9.82 19.22
CA PRO A 501 3.97 -9.09 20.19
C PRO A 501 4.45 -7.74 19.64
N VAL A 502 4.23 -6.67 20.40
CA VAL A 502 4.35 -5.28 19.90
C VAL A 502 5.79 -4.95 19.53
N GLU A 503 6.74 -5.40 20.35
CA GLU A 503 8.18 -5.27 20.16
C GLU A 503 8.77 -6.17 19.06
N LYS A 504 7.98 -7.08 18.48
CA LYS A 504 8.37 -7.90 17.31
C LYS A 504 7.76 -7.39 15.99
N LEU A 505 6.96 -6.32 16.02
CA LEU A 505 6.23 -5.81 14.85
C LEU A 505 6.74 -4.42 14.43
N ALA A 506 7.04 -4.25 13.14
CA ALA A 506 7.34 -2.96 12.54
C ALA A 506 6.53 -2.75 11.25
N CYS A 507 6.03 -1.53 11.04
CA CYS A 507 5.24 -1.14 9.88
C CYS A 507 6.03 -0.12 9.04
N TYR A 508 6.11 -0.34 7.74
CA TYR A 508 6.82 0.48 6.77
C TYR A 508 5.89 0.87 5.62
N VAL A 509 5.80 2.16 5.33
CA VAL A 509 5.07 2.70 4.18
C VAL A 509 6.05 3.29 3.19
N SER A 510 6.04 2.82 1.95
CA SER A 510 6.72 3.48 0.82
C SER A 510 5.72 4.34 0.05
N ASP A 511 5.93 5.65 0.06
CA ASP A 511 5.23 6.62 -0.78
C ASP A 511 6.08 6.91 -2.03
N ASP A 512 5.67 6.34 -3.17
CA ASP A 512 6.33 6.54 -4.47
C ASP A 512 5.92 7.87 -5.14
N GLY A 513 4.93 8.60 -4.59
CA GLY A 513 4.57 9.95 -5.03
C GLY A 513 5.39 11.04 -4.33
N GLY A 514 5.97 10.73 -3.16
CA GLY A 514 6.78 11.65 -2.35
C GLY A 514 5.99 12.89 -1.90
N ALA A 515 4.72 12.72 -1.55
CA ALA A 515 3.75 13.80 -1.45
C ALA A 515 3.45 14.19 0.01
N LEU A 516 3.50 15.49 0.31
CA LEU A 516 3.21 16.02 1.66
C LEU A 516 1.81 15.64 2.17
N LEU A 517 0.84 15.49 1.27
CA LEU A 517 -0.51 15.02 1.59
C LEU A 517 -0.50 13.60 2.17
N THR A 518 0.28 12.69 1.60
CA THR A 518 0.47 11.34 2.14
C THR A 518 1.12 11.42 3.51
N PHE A 519 2.23 12.17 3.62
CA PHE A 519 3.00 12.34 4.86
C PHE A 519 2.15 12.86 6.03
N GLU A 520 1.38 13.95 5.84
CA GLU A 520 0.52 14.50 6.90
C GLU A 520 -0.66 13.57 7.24
N ALA A 521 -1.22 12.84 6.25
CA ALA A 521 -2.23 11.83 6.52
C ALA A 521 -1.67 10.63 7.33
N MET A 522 -0.41 10.25 7.11
CA MET A 522 0.24 9.19 7.90
C MET A 522 0.55 9.65 9.32
N ALA A 523 0.89 10.94 9.53
CA ALA A 523 1.08 11.52 10.86
C ALA A 523 -0.24 11.59 11.66
N GLU A 524 -1.34 11.99 11.01
CA GLU A 524 -2.69 11.91 11.59
C GLU A 524 -3.08 10.46 11.94
N ALA A 525 -2.77 9.49 11.07
CA ALA A 525 -3.04 8.07 11.33
C ALA A 525 -2.22 7.53 12.52
N ALA A 526 -0.96 7.95 12.66
CA ALA A 526 -0.12 7.63 13.80
C ALA A 526 -0.71 8.17 15.11
N SER A 527 -1.23 9.41 15.11
CA SER A 527 -1.89 9.99 16.29
C SER A 527 -3.24 9.33 16.62
N PHE A 528 -4.01 8.89 15.61
CA PHE A 528 -5.26 8.15 15.85
C PHE A 528 -5.01 6.72 16.37
N ALA A 529 -3.86 6.12 16.06
CA ALA A 529 -3.48 4.79 16.54
C ALA A 529 -3.41 4.69 18.08
N ASP A 530 -3.02 5.77 18.78
CA ASP A 530 -3.01 5.85 20.26
C ASP A 530 -4.39 5.61 20.91
N LEU A 531 -5.48 5.85 20.15
CA LEU A 531 -6.85 5.56 20.58
C LEU A 531 -7.37 4.25 19.98
N TRP A 532 -7.10 4.01 18.70
CA TRP A 532 -7.62 2.85 17.95
C TRP A 532 -7.02 1.53 18.41
N VAL A 533 -5.70 1.45 18.59
CA VAL A 533 -5.00 0.20 18.90
C VAL A 533 -5.33 -0.31 20.32
N PRO A 534 -5.32 0.52 21.38
CA PRO A 534 -5.77 0.07 22.70
C PRO A 534 -7.25 -0.29 22.74
N PHE A 535 -8.13 0.43 22.03
CA PHE A 535 -9.54 0.06 21.89
C PHE A 535 -9.72 -1.31 21.19
N CYS A 536 -8.97 -1.55 20.12
CA CYS A 536 -8.90 -2.83 19.42
C CYS A 536 -8.51 -3.98 20.35
N ARG A 537 -7.47 -3.80 21.16
CA ARG A 537 -7.00 -4.81 22.14
C ARG A 537 -8.04 -5.03 23.24
N LYS A 538 -8.51 -3.95 23.89
CA LYS A 538 -9.47 -3.96 25.03
C LYS A 538 -10.73 -4.77 24.74
N HIS A 539 -11.34 -4.54 23.59
CA HIS A 539 -12.65 -5.07 23.21
C HIS A 539 -12.60 -6.21 22.19
N ASN A 540 -11.40 -6.61 21.78
CA ASN A 540 -11.11 -7.62 20.75
C ASN A 540 -12.07 -7.53 19.53
N ILE A 541 -12.10 -6.36 18.88
CA ILE A 541 -12.96 -6.12 17.70
C ILE A 541 -12.30 -6.58 16.40
N GLU A 542 -13.11 -7.03 15.45
CA GLU A 542 -12.69 -7.44 14.12
C GLU A 542 -13.74 -6.93 13.11
N PRO A 543 -13.35 -6.50 11.88
CA PRO A 543 -11.97 -6.35 11.39
C PRO A 543 -11.19 -5.23 12.10
N ARG A 544 -9.88 -5.15 11.84
CA ARG A 544 -8.99 -4.12 12.44
C ARG A 544 -8.94 -2.81 11.65
N ASN A 545 -9.49 -2.77 10.44
CA ASN A 545 -9.73 -1.56 9.67
C ASN A 545 -10.97 -0.83 10.23
N PRO A 546 -10.88 0.45 10.64
CA PRO A 546 -11.98 1.18 11.25
C PRO A 546 -13.12 1.51 10.26
N GLU A 547 -12.83 1.81 8.99
CA GLU A 547 -13.87 2.08 7.99
C GLU A 547 -14.78 0.88 7.80
N SER A 548 -14.19 -0.29 7.56
CA SER A 548 -14.93 -1.55 7.41
C SER A 548 -15.66 -1.90 8.70
N TYR A 549 -15.02 -1.75 9.87
CA TYR A 549 -15.64 -2.03 11.17
C TYR A 549 -16.86 -1.14 11.48
N PHE A 550 -16.84 0.14 11.11
CA PHE A 550 -17.96 1.05 11.32
C PHE A 550 -19.04 1.00 10.23
N THR A 551 -18.70 0.47 9.04
CA THR A 551 -19.62 0.31 7.90
C THR A 551 -20.37 -1.04 7.91
N LEU A 552 -19.84 -2.06 8.60
CA LEU A 552 -20.52 -3.36 8.76
C LEU A 552 -21.93 -3.22 9.34
N LYS A 553 -22.92 -3.69 8.58
CA LYS A 553 -24.37 -3.70 8.94
C LYS A 553 -24.75 -4.82 9.92
N VAL A 554 -23.78 -5.37 10.66
CA VAL A 554 -23.96 -6.45 11.64
C VAL A 554 -24.12 -5.84 13.04
N ASP A 555 -24.90 -6.46 13.92
CA ASP A 555 -24.98 -6.05 15.33
C ASP A 555 -23.58 -6.03 15.99
N PRO A 556 -23.05 -4.85 16.38
CA PRO A 556 -21.72 -4.73 16.95
C PRO A 556 -21.61 -5.21 18.40
N THR A 557 -22.75 -5.43 19.09
CA THR A 557 -22.80 -5.89 20.48
C THR A 557 -22.78 -7.41 20.61
N LYS A 558 -23.05 -8.13 19.52
CA LYS A 558 -23.00 -9.59 19.45
C LYS A 558 -21.66 -10.12 19.96
N ASN A 559 -21.72 -11.04 20.93
CA ASN A 559 -20.57 -11.65 21.61
C ASN A 559 -19.63 -10.66 22.33
N LYS A 560 -20.14 -9.50 22.80
CA LYS A 560 -19.39 -8.55 23.64
C LYS A 560 -19.91 -8.55 25.08
N SER A 561 -19.01 -8.82 26.04
CA SER A 561 -19.31 -8.94 27.47
C SER A 561 -18.90 -7.72 28.32
N ARG A 562 -18.00 -6.86 27.82
CA ARG A 562 -17.56 -5.64 28.53
C ARG A 562 -18.67 -4.58 28.53
N ILE A 563 -19.06 -4.10 29.72
CA ILE A 563 -20.20 -3.18 29.94
C ILE A 563 -19.95 -1.79 29.32
N ASP A 564 -18.70 -1.34 29.31
CA ASP A 564 -18.26 -0.05 28.78
C ASP A 564 -18.16 -0.01 27.24
N PHE A 565 -18.18 -1.16 26.55
CA PHE A 565 -18.06 -1.26 25.09
C PHE A 565 -18.99 -0.30 24.33
N VAL A 566 -20.25 -0.16 24.75
CA VAL A 566 -21.24 0.71 24.07
C VAL A 566 -20.97 2.21 24.33
N LYS A 567 -20.23 2.56 25.40
CA LYS A 567 -19.72 3.91 25.65
C LYS A 567 -18.48 4.17 24.78
N ASP A 568 -17.50 3.26 24.86
CA ASP A 568 -16.22 3.37 24.16
C ASP A 568 -16.40 3.39 22.63
N ARG A 569 -17.15 2.42 22.06
CA ARG A 569 -17.42 2.35 20.61
C ARG A 569 -18.09 3.62 20.08
N ARG A 570 -19.05 4.19 20.83
CA ARG A 570 -19.70 5.46 20.45
C ARG A 570 -18.77 6.67 20.58
N LYS A 571 -17.71 6.58 21.39
CA LYS A 571 -16.69 7.63 21.46
C LYS A 571 -15.70 7.49 20.31
N ILE A 572 -15.04 6.34 20.18
CA ILE A 572 -14.11 6.04 19.07
C ILE A 572 -14.75 6.29 17.70
N LYS A 573 -16.05 6.01 17.50
CA LYS A 573 -16.70 6.37 16.22
C LYS A 573 -16.61 7.88 15.94
N ARG A 574 -16.86 8.76 16.92
CA ARG A 574 -16.74 10.22 16.70
C ARG A 574 -15.30 10.63 16.46
N GLU A 575 -14.35 10.12 17.24
CA GLU A 575 -12.91 10.38 17.03
C GLU A 575 -12.49 9.96 15.60
N TYR A 576 -13.06 8.87 15.09
CA TYR A 576 -12.84 8.37 13.72
C TYR A 576 -13.55 9.20 12.64
N ASP A 577 -14.82 9.58 12.85
CA ASP A 577 -15.57 10.46 11.95
C ASP A 577 -14.85 11.85 11.85
N GLU A 578 -14.32 12.36 12.96
CA GLU A 578 -13.50 13.59 13.00
C GLU A 578 -12.13 13.39 12.33
N PHE A 579 -11.48 12.24 12.51
CA PHE A 579 -10.24 11.88 11.80
C PHE A 579 -10.42 11.82 10.28
N LYS A 580 -11.54 11.27 9.78
CA LYS A 580 -11.92 11.32 8.36
C LYS A 580 -12.06 12.77 7.86
N VAL A 581 -12.72 13.63 8.65
CA VAL A 581 -12.85 15.06 8.31
C VAL A 581 -11.49 15.76 8.29
N ARG A 582 -10.56 15.43 9.19
CA ARG A 582 -9.18 15.98 9.16
C ARG A 582 -8.43 15.54 7.91
N ILE A 583 -8.38 14.25 7.59
CA ILE A 583 -7.70 13.74 6.37
C ILE A 583 -8.31 14.36 5.10
N ASN A 584 -9.64 14.39 4.98
CA ASN A 584 -10.30 14.98 3.81
C ASN A 584 -10.08 16.51 3.71
N GLY A 585 -9.77 17.18 4.82
CA GLY A 585 -9.39 18.59 4.87
C GLY A 585 -7.91 18.87 4.57
N LEU A 586 -7.02 17.88 4.60
CA LEU A 586 -5.57 18.07 4.38
C LEU A 586 -5.21 18.70 3.02
N PRO A 587 -5.77 18.29 1.86
CA PRO A 587 -5.41 18.88 0.58
C PRO A 587 -5.64 20.39 0.55
N ASP A 588 -6.74 20.83 1.17
CA ASP A 588 -7.14 22.23 1.21
C ASP A 588 -6.38 23.02 2.28
N SER A 589 -6.03 22.37 3.40
CA SER A 589 -5.14 22.92 4.44
C SER A 589 -3.73 23.18 3.88
N ILE A 590 -3.11 22.17 3.25
CA ILE A 590 -1.77 22.25 2.66
C ILE A 590 -1.71 23.32 1.56
N ARG A 591 -2.75 23.41 0.71
CA ARG A 591 -2.89 24.45 -0.32
C ARG A 591 -2.90 25.85 0.31
N ARG A 592 -3.86 26.13 1.19
CA ARG A 592 -4.03 27.45 1.83
C ARG A 592 -2.80 27.85 2.65
N ARG A 593 -2.14 26.90 3.32
CA ARG A 593 -0.88 27.10 4.05
C ARG A 593 0.24 27.50 3.10
N SER A 594 0.43 26.74 2.01
CA SER A 594 1.48 27.00 1.02
C SER A 594 1.27 28.32 0.29
N ASP A 595 0.05 28.66 -0.11
CA ASP A 595 -0.27 29.97 -0.70
C ASP A 595 0.04 31.13 0.27
N ALA A 596 -0.26 30.98 1.56
CA ALA A 596 0.03 32.01 2.57
C ALA A 596 1.54 32.21 2.83
N PHE A 597 2.35 31.14 2.80
CA PHE A 597 3.80 31.26 2.89
C PHE A 597 4.43 31.80 1.60
N ASN A 598 4.02 31.30 0.42
CA ASN A 598 4.49 31.82 -0.87
C ASN A 598 4.19 33.32 -1.03
N ALA A 599 2.97 33.77 -0.71
CA ALA A 599 2.63 35.20 -0.74
C ALA A 599 3.47 36.04 0.26
N ARG A 600 3.96 35.44 1.35
CA ARG A 600 4.87 36.08 2.30
C ARG A 600 6.29 36.16 1.75
N GLU A 601 6.76 35.17 0.99
CA GLU A 601 8.02 35.20 0.23
C GLU A 601 7.98 36.29 -0.85
N ASP A 602 6.93 36.30 -1.67
CA ASP A 602 6.71 37.30 -2.72
C ASP A 602 6.76 38.73 -2.16
N MET A 603 6.14 38.97 -1.00
CA MET A 603 6.21 40.27 -0.31
C MET A 603 7.60 40.60 0.24
N LYS A 604 8.39 39.62 0.71
CA LYS A 604 9.80 39.86 1.09
C LYS A 604 10.63 40.25 -0.14
N MET A 605 10.50 39.49 -1.22
CA MET A 605 11.25 39.69 -2.46
C MET A 605 10.92 41.03 -3.12
N LEU A 606 9.63 41.37 -3.25
CA LEU A 606 9.21 42.67 -3.78
C LEU A 606 9.70 43.84 -2.92
N LYS A 607 9.74 43.67 -1.58
CA LYS A 607 10.33 44.67 -0.68
C LYS A 607 11.84 44.79 -0.89
N HIS A 608 12.56 43.67 -0.99
CA HIS A 608 14.01 43.66 -1.23
C HIS A 608 14.37 44.29 -2.58
N MET A 609 13.65 43.95 -3.67
CA MET A 609 13.86 44.57 -4.99
C MET A 609 13.61 46.08 -4.98
N LYS A 610 12.58 46.53 -4.23
CA LYS A 610 12.30 47.96 -4.04
C LYS A 610 13.38 48.65 -3.19
N GLU A 611 14.02 47.94 -2.29
CA GLU A 611 15.14 48.44 -1.46
C GLU A 611 16.48 48.41 -2.21
N SER A 612 16.65 47.54 -3.20
CA SER A 612 17.84 47.46 -4.07
C SER A 612 17.74 48.27 -5.38
N GLY A 613 16.57 48.86 -5.69
CA GLY A 613 16.36 49.73 -6.85
C GLY A 613 16.32 49.01 -8.21
N ALA A 614 15.98 47.72 -8.24
CA ALA A 614 15.88 46.95 -9.47
C ALA A 614 14.61 47.30 -10.29
N ASP A 615 14.67 47.12 -11.61
CA ASP A 615 13.53 47.38 -12.50
C ASP A 615 12.39 46.36 -12.24
N PRO A 616 11.13 46.80 -12.04
CA PRO A 616 10.00 45.89 -11.80
C PRO A 616 9.68 44.95 -12.96
N LEU A 617 10.22 45.16 -14.17
CA LEU A 617 10.07 44.24 -15.30
C LEU A 617 10.93 42.96 -15.17
N ASP A 618 12.07 43.04 -14.48
CA ASP A 618 13.01 41.92 -14.28
C ASP A 618 12.75 41.12 -12.99
N ALA A 619 11.49 41.09 -12.51
CA ALA A 619 11.11 40.35 -11.31
C ALA A 619 11.26 38.83 -11.51
N PRO A 620 12.20 38.14 -10.83
CA PRO A 620 12.33 36.69 -10.96
C PRO A 620 11.10 36.02 -10.34
N LYS A 621 10.46 35.11 -11.09
CA LYS A 621 9.37 34.29 -10.55
C LYS A 621 9.90 33.40 -9.43
N VAL A 622 9.52 33.72 -8.20
CA VAL A 622 9.73 32.83 -7.04
C VAL A 622 9.02 31.51 -7.33
N PRO A 623 9.71 30.36 -7.26
CA PRO A 623 9.05 29.06 -7.46
C PRO A 623 8.09 28.81 -6.30
N LYS A 624 6.85 28.42 -6.60
CA LYS A 624 5.80 28.20 -5.58
C LYS A 624 6.08 26.91 -4.80
N ALA A 625 6.82 27.06 -3.70
CA ALA A 625 7.14 25.95 -2.80
C ALA A 625 5.89 25.36 -2.13
N THR A 626 5.98 24.07 -1.78
CA THR A 626 4.99 23.40 -0.93
C THR A 626 5.51 23.40 0.51
N TRP A 627 4.75 23.98 1.43
CA TRP A 627 5.24 24.33 2.77
C TRP A 627 4.71 23.37 3.84
N MET A 628 5.60 22.93 4.73
CA MET A 628 5.27 22.13 5.91
C MET A 628 4.67 22.99 7.04
N ALA A 629 4.10 22.34 8.06
CA ALA A 629 3.46 23.01 9.20
C ALA A 629 4.41 23.84 10.08
N ASP A 630 5.71 23.51 10.09
CA ASP A 630 6.77 24.24 10.80
C ASP A 630 7.28 25.49 10.05
N GLY A 631 6.89 25.67 8.78
CA GLY A 631 7.39 26.72 7.91
C GLY A 631 8.69 26.37 7.17
N THR A 632 9.01 25.09 7.01
CA THR A 632 10.05 24.61 6.06
C THR A 632 9.45 24.25 4.69
N HIS A 633 10.31 24.11 3.67
CA HIS A 633 9.93 23.53 2.38
C HIS A 633 9.85 22.00 2.49
N TRP A 634 8.84 21.40 1.88
CA TRP A 634 8.78 19.95 1.73
C TRP A 634 9.91 19.43 0.82
N PRO A 635 10.74 18.46 1.24
CA PRO A 635 11.84 17.93 0.42
C PRO A 635 11.40 17.00 -0.73
N GLY A 636 10.14 16.56 -0.73
CA GLY A 636 9.57 15.70 -1.78
C GLY A 636 8.93 16.50 -2.92
N THR A 637 7.97 15.87 -3.60
CA THR A 637 7.17 16.45 -4.69
C THR A 637 6.36 17.67 -4.23
N TRP A 638 6.46 18.78 -4.97
CA TRP A 638 5.63 19.97 -4.79
C TRP A 638 4.35 19.95 -5.65
N ALA A 639 3.32 20.66 -5.20
CA ALA A 639 2.06 20.84 -5.93
C ALA A 639 2.23 21.63 -7.25
N VAL A 640 3.25 22.49 -7.32
CA VAL A 640 3.79 23.06 -8.55
C VAL A 640 5.20 22.46 -8.74
N PRO A 641 5.42 21.56 -9.71
CA PRO A 641 6.71 20.91 -9.89
C PRO A 641 7.84 21.91 -10.12
N ALA A 642 8.96 21.69 -9.43
CA ALA A 642 10.22 22.43 -9.60
C ALA A 642 11.39 21.45 -9.71
N SER A 643 12.58 21.97 -10.04
CA SER A 643 13.83 21.20 -9.96
C SER A 643 14.01 20.63 -8.54
N GLU A 644 14.40 19.37 -8.43
CA GLU A 644 14.53 18.61 -7.17
C GLU A 644 13.23 18.48 -6.34
N HIS A 645 12.07 18.85 -6.89
CA HIS A 645 10.75 18.78 -6.23
C HIS A 645 9.59 18.35 -7.15
N ALA A 646 9.82 17.32 -7.98
CA ALA A 646 8.83 16.76 -8.91
C ALA A 646 8.66 15.24 -8.72
N LYS A 647 7.55 14.65 -9.21
CA LYS A 647 7.23 13.20 -9.07
C LYS A 647 8.30 12.22 -9.61
N GLY A 648 9.32 12.71 -10.34
CA GLY A 648 10.49 11.95 -10.81
C GLY A 648 11.85 12.57 -10.47
N ASP A 649 11.88 13.62 -9.65
CA ASP A 649 13.08 14.32 -9.19
C ASP A 649 12.84 14.88 -7.78
N HIS A 650 13.21 14.14 -6.74
CA HIS A 650 13.11 14.59 -5.36
C HIS A 650 14.07 13.83 -4.43
N ALA A 651 14.40 14.44 -3.29
CA ALA A 651 15.24 13.81 -2.28
C ALA A 651 14.58 12.57 -1.64
N GLY A 652 15.39 11.68 -1.09
CA GLY A 652 14.92 10.60 -0.23
C GLY A 652 14.49 11.13 1.14
N ILE A 653 13.41 10.56 1.69
CA ILE A 653 12.77 10.95 2.94
C ILE A 653 12.60 9.68 3.80
N LEU A 654 13.07 9.70 5.04
CA LEU A 654 12.82 8.64 6.01
C LEU A 654 12.42 9.26 7.35
N GLN A 655 11.22 8.93 7.82
CA GLN A 655 10.68 9.43 9.08
C GLN A 655 10.10 8.29 9.90
N VAL A 656 10.69 8.05 11.08
CA VAL A 656 10.08 7.19 12.11
C VAL A 656 8.92 7.98 12.73
N MET A 657 7.69 7.61 12.39
CA MET A 657 6.46 8.24 12.87
C MET A 657 6.10 7.75 14.28
N LEU A 658 6.18 6.43 14.50
CA LEU A 658 6.09 5.81 15.82
C LEU A 658 7.42 5.11 16.13
N LYS A 659 8.02 5.48 17.26
CA LYS A 659 9.29 4.92 17.73
C LYS A 659 9.12 3.43 18.10
N PRO A 660 10.19 2.62 18.03
CA PRO A 660 10.14 1.26 18.57
C PRO A 660 9.68 1.27 20.04
N PRO A 661 8.79 0.34 20.44
CA PRO A 661 8.27 0.26 21.80
C PRO A 661 9.34 -0.23 22.79
N SER A 662 9.12 0.04 24.08
CA SER A 662 9.86 -0.62 25.17
C SER A 662 9.63 -2.13 25.14
N SER A 663 10.63 -2.93 25.51
CA SER A 663 10.49 -4.40 25.61
C SER A 663 9.54 -4.85 26.72
N ASP A 664 9.29 -3.99 27.71
CA ASP A 664 8.37 -4.23 28.82
C ASP A 664 7.02 -3.56 28.53
N SER A 665 5.93 -4.21 28.96
CA SER A 665 4.55 -3.77 28.68
C SER A 665 4.17 -2.50 29.45
N LEU A 666 3.52 -1.56 28.76
CA LEU A 666 3.07 -0.30 29.35
C LEU A 666 1.54 -0.31 29.41
N MET A 667 0.99 -0.45 30.62
CA MET A 667 -0.46 -0.36 30.84
C MET A 667 -0.95 1.09 30.82
N GLY A 668 -2.23 1.31 30.53
CA GLY A 668 -2.82 2.65 30.54
C GLY A 668 -2.90 3.25 31.96
N GLY A 669 -2.53 4.53 32.09
CA GLY A 669 -2.86 5.32 33.28
C GLY A 669 -4.31 5.78 33.31
N THR A 670 -4.82 6.11 34.50
CA THR A 670 -6.17 6.68 34.73
C THR A 670 -6.32 8.13 34.28
N ASP A 671 -5.20 8.84 34.10
CA ASP A 671 -5.17 10.30 34.08
C ASP A 671 -5.43 10.85 32.68
N ASP A 672 -6.36 11.81 32.58
CA ASP A 672 -6.79 12.57 31.40
C ASP A 672 -7.17 11.76 30.12
N LYS A 673 -7.17 10.42 30.16
CA LYS A 673 -7.49 9.61 28.99
C LYS A 673 -8.98 9.56 28.67
N ILE A 674 -9.26 9.71 27.38
CA ILE A 674 -10.59 9.78 26.75
C ILE A 674 -11.43 8.51 26.98
N ILE A 675 -10.77 7.37 27.16
CA ILE A 675 -11.30 6.03 27.47
C ILE A 675 -10.34 5.38 28.49
N ASP A 676 -10.87 4.55 29.38
CA ASP A 676 -10.09 3.75 30.33
C ASP A 676 -9.34 2.62 29.59
N PHE A 677 -8.02 2.58 29.76
CA PHE A 677 -7.12 1.57 29.18
C PHE A 677 -6.23 0.90 30.26
N THR A 678 -6.64 0.92 31.53
CA THR A 678 -5.86 0.36 32.65
C THR A 678 -5.53 -1.13 32.50
N ASP A 679 -6.46 -1.96 32.02
CA ASP A 679 -6.25 -3.39 31.75
C ASP A 679 -5.41 -3.71 30.47
N VAL A 680 -4.85 -2.71 29.79
CA VAL A 680 -4.46 -2.84 28.37
C VAL A 680 -3.08 -2.26 28.09
N ASP A 681 -2.24 -3.05 27.42
CA ASP A 681 -0.96 -2.59 26.86
C ASP A 681 -1.23 -1.51 25.79
N ILE A 682 -0.76 -0.28 26.07
CA ILE A 682 -0.92 0.88 25.20
C ILE A 682 0.25 1.09 24.22
N ARG A 683 1.29 0.24 24.24
CA ARG A 683 2.44 0.36 23.31
C ARG A 683 1.99 0.21 21.86
N LEU A 684 2.47 1.08 20.98
CA LEU A 684 2.29 0.94 19.53
C LEU A 684 3.52 0.26 18.88
N PRO A 685 3.33 -0.53 17.81
CA PRO A 685 4.44 -1.00 16.97
C PRO A 685 5.25 0.15 16.37
N MET A 686 6.48 -0.12 15.94
CA MET A 686 7.25 0.87 15.17
C MET A 686 6.51 1.20 13.86
N PHE A 687 6.45 2.47 13.48
CA PHE A 687 5.90 2.91 12.20
C PHE A 687 6.85 3.87 11.50
N VAL A 688 7.23 3.56 10.25
CA VAL A 688 8.18 4.33 9.45
C VAL A 688 7.56 4.71 8.11
N TYR A 689 7.54 6.01 7.81
CA TYR A 689 7.28 6.54 6.47
C TYR A 689 8.61 6.62 5.71
N VAL A 690 8.61 6.13 4.48
CA VAL A 690 9.73 6.15 3.54
C VAL A 690 9.24 6.73 2.21
N SER A 691 10.01 7.63 1.64
CA SER A 691 9.98 7.92 0.21
C SER A 691 11.43 7.87 -0.28
N ARG A 692 11.68 7.13 -1.36
CA ARG A 692 13.04 6.95 -1.91
C ARG A 692 13.45 8.14 -2.76
N GLU A 693 14.76 8.33 -2.97
CA GLU A 693 15.23 9.36 -3.89
C GLU A 693 14.73 9.06 -5.32
N LYS A 694 14.35 10.10 -6.06
CA LYS A 694 14.09 10.01 -7.51
C LYS A 694 14.90 11.08 -8.22
N ARG A 695 15.44 10.76 -9.40
CA ARG A 695 16.25 11.70 -10.21
C ARG A 695 15.99 11.50 -11.71
N PRO A 696 16.03 12.57 -12.53
CA PRO A 696 15.87 12.46 -13.98
C PRO A 696 16.92 11.54 -14.60
N GLY A 697 16.51 10.70 -15.55
CA GLY A 697 17.40 9.78 -16.27
C GLY A 697 17.70 8.46 -15.56
N TYR A 698 17.20 8.25 -14.33
CA TYR A 698 17.26 6.97 -13.62
C TYR A 698 15.89 6.27 -13.68
N ASP A 699 15.84 5.00 -14.11
CA ASP A 699 14.63 4.18 -13.90
C ASP A 699 14.49 3.83 -12.42
N HIS A 700 13.28 3.99 -11.90
CA HIS A 700 12.91 3.69 -10.54
C HIS A 700 12.17 2.34 -10.40
N ASN A 701 12.01 1.55 -11.47
CA ASN A 701 11.52 0.16 -11.39
C ASN A 701 10.16 -0.01 -10.68
N LYS A 702 9.33 1.05 -10.64
CA LYS A 702 7.97 1.08 -10.07
C LYS A 702 7.93 0.42 -8.68
N LYS A 703 6.96 -0.47 -8.41
CA LYS A 703 6.77 -1.15 -7.12
C LYS A 703 7.95 -2.04 -6.72
N ALA A 704 8.64 -2.69 -7.67
CA ALA A 704 9.80 -3.53 -7.37
C ALA A 704 10.93 -2.74 -6.67
N GLY A 705 11.26 -1.57 -7.19
CA GLY A 705 12.27 -0.68 -6.59
C GLY A 705 11.82 -0.06 -5.25
N ALA A 706 10.52 0.23 -5.10
CA ALA A 706 9.97 0.69 -3.83
C ALA A 706 10.09 -0.39 -2.73
N MET A 707 9.74 -1.63 -3.07
CA MET A 707 9.90 -2.79 -2.18
C MET A 707 11.37 -3.04 -1.83
N ASN A 708 12.30 -2.95 -2.78
CA ASN A 708 13.73 -3.13 -2.53
C ASN A 708 14.32 -2.03 -1.63
N ALA A 709 13.88 -0.78 -1.78
CA ALA A 709 14.24 0.31 -0.86
C ALA A 709 13.73 0.02 0.57
N LEU A 710 12.50 -0.50 0.73
CA LEU A 710 12.00 -0.94 2.04
C LEU A 710 12.79 -2.10 2.62
N VAL A 711 13.22 -3.09 1.83
CA VAL A 711 14.09 -4.19 2.32
C VAL A 711 15.36 -3.61 2.93
N ARG A 712 16.04 -2.67 2.26
CA ARG A 712 17.27 -2.04 2.74
C ARG A 712 17.04 -1.19 4.00
N ALA A 713 15.99 -0.37 4.03
CA ALA A 713 15.68 0.48 5.18
C ALA A 713 15.36 -0.34 6.45
N SER A 714 14.47 -1.33 6.30
CA SER A 714 14.11 -2.23 7.41
C SER A 714 15.27 -3.11 7.87
N ALA A 715 16.18 -3.53 6.98
CA ALA A 715 17.37 -4.30 7.34
C ALA A 715 18.32 -3.59 8.32
N ILE A 716 18.24 -2.26 8.44
CA ILE A 716 19.04 -1.46 9.38
C ILE A 716 18.19 -1.05 10.61
N LEU A 717 16.88 -0.82 10.45
CA LEU A 717 16.02 -0.27 11.50
C LEU A 717 15.38 -1.32 12.43
N SER A 718 14.99 -2.49 11.92
CA SER A 718 14.32 -3.56 12.68
C SER A 718 14.86 -4.96 12.40
N ASN A 719 15.36 -5.19 11.18
CA ASN A 719 15.91 -6.44 10.65
C ASN A 719 15.06 -7.68 10.96
N GLY A 720 13.74 -7.59 10.73
CA GLY A 720 12.81 -8.70 10.93
C GLY A 720 13.09 -9.85 9.94
N PRO A 721 13.29 -11.10 10.40
CA PRO A 721 13.57 -12.24 9.52
C PRO A 721 12.42 -12.52 8.53
N PHE A 722 11.20 -12.06 8.83
CA PHE A 722 10.04 -12.20 7.96
C PHE A 722 9.50 -10.84 7.52
N ILE A 723 9.16 -10.74 6.23
CA ILE A 723 8.60 -9.53 5.60
C ILE A 723 7.22 -9.86 5.03
N LEU A 724 6.16 -9.17 5.48
CA LEU A 724 4.80 -9.36 4.97
C LEU A 724 4.38 -8.14 4.14
N ASN A 725 4.07 -8.36 2.86
CA ASN A 725 3.75 -7.27 1.95
C ASN A 725 2.24 -7.12 1.67
N LEU A 726 1.78 -5.87 1.59
CA LEU A 726 0.41 -5.48 1.29
C LEU A 726 0.38 -4.31 0.30
N ASP A 727 -0.64 -4.29 -0.56
CA ASP A 727 -1.03 -3.10 -1.31
C ASP A 727 -1.75 -2.09 -0.39
N CYS A 728 -1.75 -0.81 -0.74
CA CYS A 728 -2.35 0.25 0.09
C CYS A 728 -3.83 0.05 0.42
N ASP A 729 -4.59 -0.68 -0.41
CA ASP A 729 -6.00 -1.02 -0.18
C ASP A 729 -6.23 -2.38 0.50
N HIS A 730 -5.18 -3.18 0.72
CA HIS A 730 -5.29 -4.51 1.31
C HIS A 730 -4.97 -4.48 2.82
N TYR A 731 -6.00 -4.60 3.64
CA TYR A 731 -5.92 -4.49 5.10
C TYR A 731 -6.07 -5.84 5.82
N ILE A 732 -5.64 -5.89 7.08
CA ILE A 732 -5.76 -7.08 7.93
C ILE A 732 -7.21 -7.24 8.41
N PHE A 733 -7.88 -8.28 7.92
CA PHE A 733 -9.27 -8.60 8.29
C PHE A 733 -9.29 -9.51 9.52
N ASN A 734 -8.59 -10.65 9.45
CA ASN A 734 -8.35 -11.55 10.58
C ASN A 734 -7.04 -11.16 11.28
N CYS A 735 -7.14 -10.68 12.51
CA CYS A 735 -5.99 -10.19 13.27
C CYS A 735 -4.97 -11.26 13.66
N LYS A 736 -5.30 -12.55 13.50
CA LYS A 736 -4.39 -13.68 13.77
C LYS A 736 -3.64 -14.18 12.54
N ALA A 737 -3.83 -13.57 11.37
CA ALA A 737 -3.20 -13.98 10.11
C ALA A 737 -1.67 -14.13 10.19
N ILE A 738 -0.97 -13.23 10.89
CA ILE A 738 0.50 -13.31 11.07
C ILE A 738 0.87 -14.58 11.88
N ARG A 739 0.15 -14.86 12.97
CA ARG A 739 0.35 -16.08 13.78
C ARG A 739 0.03 -17.35 12.98
N GLU A 740 -1.03 -17.33 12.16
CA GLU A 740 -1.37 -18.44 11.25
C GLU A 740 -0.26 -18.68 10.20
N GLY A 741 0.42 -17.62 9.74
CA GLY A 741 1.66 -17.75 8.95
C GLY A 741 2.83 -18.35 9.73
N MET A 742 3.01 -17.97 11.00
CA MET A 742 4.09 -18.51 11.84
C MET A 742 3.93 -20.00 12.17
N CYS A 743 2.72 -20.54 12.19
CA CYS A 743 2.46 -21.99 12.25
C CYS A 743 3.07 -22.80 11.07
N PHE A 744 3.57 -22.14 10.03
CA PHE A 744 4.30 -22.77 8.93
C PHE A 744 5.80 -22.39 8.90
N MET A 745 6.16 -21.14 9.19
CA MET A 745 7.59 -20.73 9.23
C MET A 745 8.35 -21.34 10.42
N MET A 746 7.68 -21.54 11.55
CA MET A 746 8.27 -22.03 12.80
C MET A 746 8.00 -23.54 13.05
N ASP A 747 7.54 -24.27 12.02
CA ASP A 747 7.31 -25.71 12.07
C ASP A 747 8.45 -26.49 11.40
N ARG A 748 8.53 -27.81 11.61
CA ARG A 748 9.60 -28.65 11.04
C ARG A 748 9.48 -28.69 9.51
N GLY A 749 10.48 -28.19 8.78
CA GLY A 749 10.40 -27.96 7.33
C GLY A 749 10.25 -26.48 6.96
N GLY A 750 9.96 -25.61 7.93
CA GLY A 750 9.81 -24.16 7.77
C GLY A 750 11.09 -23.44 7.32
N GLU A 751 12.25 -24.03 7.61
CA GLU A 751 13.57 -23.59 7.13
C GLU A 751 13.71 -23.67 5.59
N ASN A 752 12.95 -24.55 4.93
CA ASN A 752 12.93 -24.69 3.46
C ASN A 752 11.90 -23.77 2.77
N LEU A 753 11.20 -22.90 3.51
CA LEU A 753 10.17 -22.01 2.98
C LEU A 753 10.72 -20.61 2.65
N CYS A 754 10.46 -20.15 1.42
CA CYS A 754 10.77 -18.78 0.98
C CYS A 754 9.63 -17.79 1.20
N TYR A 755 8.38 -18.22 1.08
CA TYR A 755 7.20 -17.41 1.40
C TYR A 755 5.94 -18.23 1.70
N ILE A 756 4.95 -17.57 2.31
CA ILE A 756 3.59 -18.05 2.51
C ILE A 756 2.64 -17.06 1.83
N GLN A 757 1.90 -17.53 0.83
CA GLN A 757 0.87 -16.75 0.15
C GLN A 757 -0.48 -17.01 0.80
N PHE A 758 -1.21 -15.94 1.12
CA PHE A 758 -2.60 -16.01 1.56
C PHE A 758 -3.54 -15.74 0.37
N PRO A 759 -4.80 -16.24 0.40
CA PRO A 759 -5.82 -15.86 -0.58
C PRO A 759 -6.06 -14.35 -0.58
N GLN A 760 -6.15 -13.75 -1.76
CA GLN A 760 -6.70 -12.40 -1.89
C GLN A 760 -8.22 -12.48 -1.90
N ARG A 761 -8.85 -11.53 -1.22
CA ARG A 761 -10.30 -11.43 -1.04
C ARG A 761 -10.68 -9.96 -1.16
N PHE A 762 -11.86 -9.69 -1.71
CA PHE A 762 -12.26 -8.33 -2.03
C PHE A 762 -13.63 -8.00 -1.44
N GLU A 763 -13.80 -6.75 -1.00
CA GLU A 763 -15.11 -6.17 -0.65
C GLU A 763 -15.59 -5.25 -1.78
N GLY A 764 -16.87 -4.86 -1.74
CA GLY A 764 -17.49 -3.98 -2.75
C GLY A 764 -17.91 -4.65 -4.06
N ILE A 765 -17.94 -5.99 -4.12
CA ILE A 765 -18.40 -6.72 -5.31
C ILE A 765 -19.94 -6.83 -5.33
N ASP A 766 -20.52 -6.65 -6.52
CA ASP A 766 -21.96 -6.83 -6.78
C ASP A 766 -22.45 -8.25 -6.42
N PRO A 767 -23.64 -8.41 -5.80
CA PRO A 767 -24.17 -9.73 -5.42
C PRO A 767 -24.37 -10.74 -6.56
N SER A 768 -24.24 -10.36 -7.85
CA SER A 768 -24.27 -11.29 -8.99
C SER A 768 -22.90 -11.52 -9.65
N ASP A 769 -21.81 -11.02 -9.04
CA ASP A 769 -20.40 -11.01 -9.49
C ASP A 769 -20.21 -11.16 -11.01
N ARG A 770 -20.77 -10.20 -11.75
CA ARG A 770 -20.87 -10.23 -13.22
C ARG A 770 -19.52 -10.38 -13.93
N TYR A 771 -18.42 -9.99 -13.28
CA TYR A 771 -17.07 -9.94 -13.86
C TYR A 771 -16.08 -10.88 -13.16
N ALA A 772 -16.58 -11.83 -12.36
CA ALA A 772 -15.79 -12.81 -11.60
C ALA A 772 -14.65 -12.15 -10.79
N ASN A 773 -14.97 -11.05 -10.11
CA ASN A 773 -14.02 -10.26 -9.33
C ASN A 773 -13.53 -10.99 -8.07
N HIS A 774 -14.29 -11.94 -7.50
CA HIS A 774 -13.78 -12.75 -6.37
C HIS A 774 -12.65 -13.70 -6.78
N ASN A 775 -12.56 -14.09 -8.06
CA ASN A 775 -11.51 -14.95 -8.63
C ASN A 775 -11.29 -16.29 -7.86
N THR A 776 -12.36 -16.86 -7.30
CA THR A 776 -12.31 -18.04 -6.40
C THR A 776 -11.80 -19.30 -7.10
N VAL A 777 -12.04 -19.49 -8.39
CA VAL A 777 -11.47 -20.62 -9.17
C VAL A 777 -9.93 -20.61 -9.13
N PHE A 778 -9.30 -19.43 -9.22
CA PHE A 778 -7.85 -19.29 -9.15
C PHE A 778 -7.33 -19.48 -7.72
N PHE A 779 -7.94 -18.80 -6.74
CA PHE A 779 -7.47 -18.84 -5.35
C PHE A 779 -7.81 -20.15 -4.62
N ASP A 780 -8.97 -20.73 -4.84
CA ASP A 780 -9.49 -21.89 -4.10
C ASP A 780 -9.56 -23.17 -4.94
N GLY A 781 -9.26 -23.09 -6.23
CA GLY A 781 -8.85 -24.21 -7.08
C GLY A 781 -7.33 -24.20 -7.31
N ASN A 782 -6.85 -23.33 -8.20
CA ASN A 782 -5.48 -23.42 -8.75
C ASN A 782 -4.38 -23.31 -7.69
N MET A 783 -4.42 -22.36 -6.74
CA MET A 783 -3.34 -22.20 -5.76
C MET A 783 -3.19 -23.39 -4.80
N ARG A 784 -4.31 -24.05 -4.42
CA ARG A 784 -4.30 -25.29 -3.61
C ARG A 784 -3.78 -26.52 -4.35
N ALA A 785 -3.86 -26.52 -5.68
CA ALA A 785 -3.18 -27.51 -6.50
C ALA A 785 -1.66 -27.34 -6.46
N LEU A 786 -1.17 -26.10 -6.60
CA LEU A 786 0.26 -25.80 -6.61
C LEU A 786 0.94 -26.00 -5.24
N ASP A 787 0.23 -25.76 -4.13
CA ASP A 787 0.69 -26.08 -2.76
C ASP A 787 1.02 -27.57 -2.55
N GLY A 788 0.36 -28.47 -3.30
CA GLY A 788 0.68 -29.89 -3.30
C GLY A 788 1.95 -30.27 -4.07
N VAL A 789 2.46 -29.37 -4.92
CA VAL A 789 3.61 -29.60 -5.81
C VAL A 789 4.89 -29.01 -5.22
N GLN A 790 5.04 -27.68 -5.27
CA GLN A 790 6.19 -26.95 -4.71
C GLN A 790 5.77 -25.66 -3.97
N GLY A 791 4.57 -25.15 -4.25
CA GLY A 791 4.01 -23.97 -3.60
C GLY A 791 3.18 -23.10 -4.56
N PRO A 792 2.26 -22.27 -4.05
CA PRO A 792 1.55 -21.26 -4.85
C PRO A 792 2.52 -20.25 -5.47
N VAL A 793 2.10 -19.57 -6.55
CA VAL A 793 2.87 -18.42 -7.07
C VAL A 793 2.62 -17.19 -6.20
N TYR A 794 3.62 -16.32 -6.06
CA TYR A 794 3.44 -14.99 -5.47
C TYR A 794 2.62 -14.10 -6.42
N VAL A 795 1.66 -13.37 -5.86
CA VAL A 795 0.63 -12.59 -6.59
C VAL A 795 0.52 -11.13 -6.12
N GLY A 796 1.64 -10.53 -5.72
CA GLY A 796 1.77 -9.08 -5.52
C GLY A 796 1.35 -8.52 -4.16
N THR A 797 0.47 -9.18 -3.40
CA THR A 797 -0.01 -8.74 -2.06
C THR A 797 -0.49 -9.93 -1.22
N GLY A 798 -0.47 -9.77 0.11
CA GLY A 798 -0.91 -10.78 1.06
C GLY A 798 0.08 -11.95 1.19
N CYS A 799 1.38 -11.67 1.17
CA CYS A 799 2.43 -12.68 1.15
C CYS A 799 3.50 -12.40 2.23
N MET A 800 3.87 -13.43 2.99
CA MET A 800 4.89 -13.36 4.05
C MET A 800 6.16 -14.10 3.61
N PHE A 801 7.21 -13.35 3.32
CA PHE A 801 8.51 -13.83 2.84
C PHE A 801 9.51 -14.07 3.98
N ARG A 802 10.43 -15.00 3.78
CA ARG A 802 11.70 -15.07 4.51
C ARG A 802 12.69 -14.06 3.90
N ARG A 803 13.18 -13.11 4.70
CA ARG A 803 14.14 -12.06 4.30
C ARG A 803 15.39 -12.64 3.63
N PHE A 804 15.92 -13.73 4.20
CA PHE A 804 17.09 -14.42 3.66
C PHE A 804 16.88 -14.99 2.24
N ALA A 805 15.68 -15.48 1.93
CA ALA A 805 15.35 -15.96 0.59
C ALA A 805 15.19 -14.81 -0.43
N LEU A 806 14.75 -13.62 0.01
CA LEU A 806 14.75 -12.39 -0.80
C LEU A 806 16.16 -11.86 -1.06
N TYR A 807 17.11 -12.06 -0.14
CA TYR A 807 18.55 -11.81 -0.39
C TYR A 807 19.19 -12.77 -1.43
N GLY A 808 18.38 -13.68 -1.99
CA GLY A 808 18.75 -14.44 -3.18
C GLY A 808 19.71 -15.60 -2.91
N PHE A 809 19.84 -16.00 -1.65
CA PHE A 809 20.50 -17.23 -1.20
C PHE A 809 19.70 -18.49 -1.58
N ASP A 810 20.37 -19.63 -1.49
CA ASP A 810 19.78 -20.96 -1.66
C ASP A 810 19.13 -21.47 -0.36
N PRO A 811 18.20 -22.44 -0.43
CA PRO A 811 17.61 -23.04 0.78
C PRO A 811 18.66 -23.82 1.61
N PRO A 812 18.50 -23.87 2.94
CA PRO A 812 19.45 -24.51 3.86
C PRO A 812 19.64 -26.00 3.57
N GLN A 813 20.88 -26.43 3.34
CA GLN A 813 21.23 -27.83 3.14
C GLN A 813 21.40 -28.53 4.51
N VAL A 814 20.38 -29.27 4.94
CA VAL A 814 20.33 -29.97 6.24
C VAL A 814 21.60 -30.80 6.51
N ASP A 815 22.08 -31.54 5.51
CA ASP A 815 23.30 -32.37 5.57
C ASP A 815 24.60 -31.57 5.80
N ARG A 816 24.59 -30.24 5.56
CA ARG A 816 25.71 -29.34 5.87
C ARG A 816 25.60 -28.72 7.25
N ILE A 817 24.39 -28.37 7.70
CA ILE A 817 24.16 -27.71 8.99
C ILE A 817 24.61 -28.61 10.15
N GLN A 818 24.37 -29.92 10.06
CA GLN A 818 24.88 -30.91 11.02
C GLN A 818 26.43 -31.03 11.09
N LYS A 819 27.17 -30.33 10.22
CA LYS A 819 28.63 -30.19 10.30
C LYS A 819 29.11 -28.86 10.88
N LEU A 820 28.22 -27.88 11.07
CA LEU A 820 28.52 -26.62 11.76
C LEU A 820 28.17 -26.66 13.25
N GLU A 821 27.63 -27.77 13.78
CA GLU A 821 27.39 -27.97 15.23
C GLU A 821 28.69 -28.23 16.03
N SER A 822 29.78 -27.53 15.67
CA SER A 822 31.02 -27.41 16.45
C SER A 822 30.94 -26.15 17.35
N PRO A 823 31.20 -26.25 18.67
CA PRO A 823 30.90 -25.17 19.62
C PRO A 823 31.99 -24.09 19.68
N GLU A 824 32.14 -23.29 18.63
CA GLU A 824 32.98 -22.08 18.64
C GLU A 824 32.19 -20.83 18.25
N THR A 825 32.33 -19.77 19.06
CA THR A 825 31.59 -18.51 18.92
C THR A 825 32.23 -17.57 17.90
N HIS A 826 32.30 -18.00 16.63
CA HIS A 826 32.67 -17.13 15.52
C HIS A 826 31.45 -16.34 15.01
N PRO A 827 31.58 -15.04 14.68
CA PRO A 827 30.49 -14.28 14.08
C PRO A 827 30.21 -14.79 12.66
N LEU A 828 29.01 -15.32 12.42
CA LEU A 828 28.62 -15.85 11.12
C LEU A 828 28.69 -14.78 10.03
N THR A 829 29.28 -15.13 8.90
CA THR A 829 29.48 -14.27 7.74
C THR A 829 28.54 -14.66 6.59
N PRO A 830 28.22 -13.75 5.64
CA PRO A 830 27.46 -14.12 4.44
C PRO A 830 28.08 -15.26 3.61
N SER A 831 29.40 -15.47 3.71
CA SER A 831 30.16 -16.54 3.06
C SER A 831 29.92 -17.93 3.66
N ASP A 832 29.49 -18.03 4.93
CA ASP A 832 29.20 -19.33 5.57
C ASP A 832 27.94 -20.00 5.00
N PHE A 833 27.02 -19.19 4.46
CA PHE A 833 25.76 -19.66 3.84
C PHE A 833 25.86 -19.86 2.32
N ASP A 834 26.80 -19.18 1.68
CA ASP A 834 27.06 -19.26 0.23
C ASP A 834 28.56 -19.45 0.00
N PRO A 835 29.09 -20.69 0.08
CA PRO A 835 30.53 -20.95 -0.04
C PRO A 835 31.14 -20.64 -1.41
N GLU A 836 30.33 -20.23 -2.39
CA GLU A 836 30.76 -19.72 -3.69
C GLU A 836 30.83 -18.17 -3.72
N LEU A 837 30.47 -17.50 -2.62
CA LEU A 837 30.45 -16.04 -2.46
C LEU A 837 31.79 -15.53 -1.95
N ASP A 838 32.65 -15.11 -2.87
CA ASP A 838 33.83 -14.30 -2.57
C ASP A 838 33.41 -13.02 -1.81
N VAL A 839 34.04 -12.78 -0.65
CA VAL A 839 33.83 -11.61 0.21
C VAL A 839 34.07 -10.30 -0.56
N ASN A 840 35.01 -10.29 -1.52
CA ASN A 840 35.28 -9.12 -2.37
C ASN A 840 34.10 -8.78 -3.31
N LEU A 841 33.14 -9.70 -3.50
CA LEU A 841 31.93 -9.48 -4.29
C LEU A 841 30.71 -9.07 -3.44
N LEU A 842 30.82 -8.99 -2.10
CA LEU A 842 29.72 -8.51 -1.25
C LEU A 842 29.27 -7.07 -1.59
N PRO A 843 30.17 -6.09 -1.81
CA PRO A 843 29.76 -4.74 -2.21
C PRO A 843 29.08 -4.72 -3.59
N LYS A 844 29.48 -5.62 -4.50
CA LYS A 844 28.80 -5.82 -5.79
C LYS A 844 27.42 -6.47 -5.62
N ARG A 845 27.25 -7.40 -4.68
CA ARG A 845 25.96 -8.11 -4.51
C ARG A 845 24.92 -7.28 -3.76
N PHE A 846 25.31 -6.60 -2.67
CA PHE A 846 24.40 -5.92 -1.75
C PHE A 846 24.56 -4.40 -1.68
N GLY A 847 25.58 -3.84 -2.34
CA GLY A 847 25.96 -2.42 -2.27
C GLY A 847 26.98 -2.12 -1.17
N ASN A 848 27.51 -0.90 -1.15
CA ASN A 848 28.67 -0.52 -0.34
C ASN A 848 28.38 -0.28 1.16
N SER A 849 27.16 -0.54 1.66
CA SER A 849 26.82 -0.32 3.08
C SER A 849 27.29 -1.48 3.96
N THR A 850 28.23 -1.21 4.88
CA THR A 850 28.71 -2.19 5.87
C THR A 850 27.58 -2.63 6.81
N MET A 851 26.78 -1.69 7.33
CA MET A 851 25.62 -1.96 8.18
C MET A 851 24.63 -2.94 7.52
N LEU A 852 24.41 -2.84 6.21
CA LEU A 852 23.54 -3.77 5.47
C LEU A 852 24.20 -5.15 5.31
N ALA A 853 25.52 -5.21 5.09
CA ALA A 853 26.24 -6.47 5.00
C ALA A 853 26.29 -7.22 6.36
N GLU A 854 26.46 -6.48 7.45
CA GLU A 854 26.48 -6.98 8.83
C GLU A 854 25.10 -7.48 9.31
N SER A 855 24.00 -6.91 8.81
CA SER A 855 22.66 -7.32 9.24
C SER A 855 22.13 -8.59 8.52
N ILE A 856 22.73 -8.98 7.39
CA ILE A 856 22.38 -10.21 6.65
C ILE A 856 22.50 -11.50 7.48
N PRO A 857 23.61 -11.84 8.15
CA PRO A 857 23.71 -13.06 8.97
C PRO A 857 22.76 -13.06 10.17
N ILE A 858 22.57 -11.88 10.78
CA ILE A 858 21.64 -11.68 11.92
C ILE A 858 20.18 -11.96 11.51
N ALA A 859 19.84 -11.74 10.23
CA ALA A 859 18.49 -11.92 9.71
C ALA A 859 18.03 -13.38 9.55
N GLU A 860 18.92 -14.37 9.64
CA GLU A 860 18.55 -15.80 9.64
C GLU A 860 18.72 -16.43 11.04
N PHE A 861 19.63 -15.92 11.87
CA PHE A 861 19.96 -16.45 13.20
C PHE A 861 19.43 -15.58 14.35
N GLN A 862 18.12 -15.32 14.41
CA GLN A 862 17.50 -14.71 15.59
C GLN A 862 17.40 -15.68 16.77
N GLY A 863 18.52 -15.88 17.46
CA GLY A 863 18.52 -16.33 18.86
C GLY A 863 17.93 -15.26 19.80
N PRO A 864 17.62 -15.60 21.08
CA PRO A 864 16.83 -14.76 22.00
C PRO A 864 17.55 -13.50 22.53
N SER A 865 18.57 -12.99 21.86
CA SER A 865 19.27 -11.73 22.19
C SER A 865 20.03 -11.15 21.00
N CYS A 866 19.33 -10.42 20.14
CA CYS A 866 19.92 -9.31 19.37
C CYS A 866 19.44 -7.99 19.96
N ARG A 867 20.34 -7.01 20.06
CA ARG A 867 20.19 -5.82 20.90
C ARG A 867 19.42 -4.69 20.22
N SER A 868 19.13 -3.65 21.00
CA SER A 868 18.30 -2.48 20.69
C SER A 868 18.40 -1.93 19.25
N PRO A 869 17.28 -1.48 18.64
CA PRO A 869 17.32 -0.78 17.36
C PRO A 869 18.21 0.46 17.48
N CYS A 870 19.09 0.64 16.48
CA CYS A 870 20.22 1.57 16.62
C CYS A 870 19.76 3.04 16.59
N SER A 871 19.92 3.76 17.71
CA SER A 871 19.58 5.18 17.81
C SER A 871 20.68 6.08 17.23
N GLN A 872 21.04 5.87 15.97
CA GLN A 872 22.01 6.67 15.22
C GLN A 872 21.35 7.72 14.31
N SER A 873 22.17 8.60 13.75
CA SER A 873 21.75 9.84 13.09
C SER A 873 20.95 9.58 11.81
N GLN A 874 19.79 10.25 11.69
CA GLN A 874 18.89 10.18 10.51
C GLN A 874 19.62 10.38 9.17
N SER A 875 20.71 11.16 9.15
CA SER A 875 21.54 11.44 7.98
C SER A 875 22.08 10.21 7.25
N PHE A 876 22.44 9.14 7.96
CA PHE A 876 23.05 7.95 7.34
C PHE A 876 22.04 7.01 6.68
N HIS A 877 20.75 7.13 7.01
CA HIS A 877 19.70 6.26 6.45
C HIS A 877 19.19 6.70 5.07
N VAL A 878 19.62 7.87 4.56
CA VAL A 878 19.17 8.39 3.25
C VAL A 878 19.95 7.78 2.09
N ASP A 879 21.25 7.47 2.26
CA ASP A 879 22.10 6.97 1.17
C ASP A 879 21.63 5.60 0.63
N ILE A 880 21.12 4.72 1.49
CA ILE A 880 20.54 3.43 1.09
C ILE A 880 19.20 3.56 0.34
N LEU A 881 18.57 4.74 0.39
CA LEU A 881 17.35 5.10 -0.35
C LEU A 881 17.65 5.83 -1.67
N SER A 882 18.93 6.09 -1.99
CA SER A 882 19.31 6.68 -3.27
C SER A 882 19.10 5.68 -4.42
N ASN A 883 18.59 6.13 -5.57
CA ASN A 883 18.60 5.33 -6.80
C ASN A 883 20.03 4.88 -7.17
N ARG A 884 21.04 5.70 -6.89
CA ARG A 884 22.46 5.39 -7.13
C ARG A 884 23.03 4.31 -6.20
N TYR A 885 22.29 3.90 -5.17
CA TYR A 885 22.68 2.75 -4.35
C TYR A 885 22.63 1.44 -5.15
N GLU A 886 21.75 1.36 -6.16
CA GLU A 886 21.51 0.15 -6.94
C GLU A 886 22.47 0.06 -8.16
N ASP A 887 23.08 1.18 -8.57
CA ASP A 887 24.04 1.27 -9.68
C ASP A 887 25.16 0.22 -9.55
N LYS A 888 25.25 -0.69 -10.54
CA LYS A 888 26.26 -1.77 -10.63
C LYS A 888 26.18 -2.82 -9.51
N THR A 889 25.11 -2.83 -8.72
CA THR A 889 24.84 -3.90 -7.74
C THR A 889 24.04 -5.06 -8.34
N GLU A 890 23.82 -6.13 -7.58
CA GLU A 890 22.91 -7.23 -7.97
C GLU A 890 21.46 -7.06 -7.43
N TRP A 891 21.09 -5.87 -6.93
CA TRP A 891 19.70 -5.51 -6.59
C TRP A 891 18.81 -5.46 -7.82
N GLY A 892 17.59 -5.99 -7.73
CA GLY A 892 16.67 -6.16 -8.85
C GLY A 892 17.07 -7.27 -9.84
N ASP A 893 18.38 -7.52 -9.99
CA ASP A 893 18.95 -8.46 -10.95
C ASP A 893 19.16 -9.88 -10.38
N ARG A 894 19.41 -10.01 -9.07
CA ARG A 894 19.50 -11.27 -8.30
C ARG A 894 18.88 -11.18 -6.89
N VAL A 895 18.96 -10.01 -6.28
CA VAL A 895 18.59 -9.70 -4.88
C VAL A 895 17.31 -8.86 -4.86
N GLY A 896 16.36 -9.22 -3.98
CA GLY A 896 15.08 -8.54 -3.82
C GLY A 896 14.02 -8.91 -4.87
N TRP A 897 13.04 -8.02 -5.04
CA TRP A 897 12.05 -8.07 -6.11
C TRP A 897 12.70 -7.79 -7.47
N ILE A 898 12.33 -8.57 -8.48
CA ILE A 898 13.03 -8.61 -9.77
C ILE A 898 12.56 -7.51 -10.73
N TYR A 899 13.51 -6.87 -11.42
CA TYR A 899 13.28 -5.72 -12.30
C TYR A 899 12.96 -6.12 -13.76
N GLY A 900 12.55 -5.13 -14.56
CA GLY A 900 12.35 -5.27 -16.01
C GLY A 900 11.05 -5.94 -16.48
N SER A 901 10.14 -6.33 -15.57
CA SER A 901 8.83 -6.90 -15.91
C SER A 901 7.68 -6.03 -15.38
N VAL A 902 6.55 -6.01 -16.09
CA VAL A 902 5.27 -5.45 -15.60
C VAL A 902 4.59 -6.34 -14.53
N THR A 903 5.06 -7.57 -14.37
CA THR A 903 4.66 -8.54 -13.32
C THR A 903 5.89 -9.00 -12.56
N GLU A 904 6.44 -8.13 -11.71
CA GLU A 904 7.60 -8.43 -10.87
C GLU A 904 7.33 -9.57 -9.87
N ASP A 905 6.06 -9.76 -9.51
CA ASP A 905 5.59 -10.72 -8.51
C ASP A 905 5.78 -12.17 -8.97
N VAL A 906 5.20 -12.54 -10.11
CA VAL A 906 5.32 -13.88 -10.68
C VAL A 906 6.79 -14.22 -10.95
N VAL A 907 7.59 -13.26 -11.42
CA VAL A 907 9.04 -13.43 -11.67
C VAL A 907 9.81 -13.66 -10.37
N THR A 908 9.56 -12.87 -9.33
CA THR A 908 10.24 -12.99 -8.03
C THR A 908 9.94 -14.36 -7.42
N GLY A 909 8.65 -14.76 -7.38
CA GLY A 909 8.24 -16.07 -6.90
C GLY A 909 8.81 -17.24 -7.72
N TYR A 910 8.81 -17.14 -9.05
CA TYR A 910 9.46 -18.10 -9.94
C TYR A 910 10.94 -18.25 -9.63
N ARG A 911 11.67 -17.15 -9.44
CA ARG A 911 13.12 -17.18 -9.21
C ARG A 911 13.49 -17.81 -7.88
N MET A 912 12.67 -17.63 -6.83
CA MET A 912 12.84 -18.32 -5.55
C MET A 912 12.65 -19.84 -5.72
N HIS A 913 11.56 -20.27 -6.36
CA HIS A 913 11.31 -21.69 -6.65
C HIS A 913 12.36 -22.32 -7.59
N ASN A 914 12.92 -21.55 -8.53
CA ASN A 914 13.96 -22.01 -9.46
C ASN A 914 15.33 -22.22 -8.78
N ARG A 915 15.57 -21.58 -7.62
CA ARG A 915 16.67 -21.91 -6.69
C ARG A 915 16.37 -23.16 -5.83
N GLY A 916 15.15 -23.69 -5.85
CA GLY A 916 14.77 -24.90 -5.11
C GLY A 916 14.09 -24.67 -3.76
N TRP A 917 13.81 -23.41 -3.39
CA TRP A 917 12.91 -23.10 -2.28
C TRP A 917 11.49 -23.61 -2.54
N HIS A 918 10.69 -23.72 -1.48
CA HIS A 918 9.25 -24.02 -1.56
C HIS A 918 8.43 -22.85 -0.97
N SER A 919 7.15 -22.80 -1.29
CA SER A 919 6.18 -21.89 -0.64
C SER A 919 4.94 -22.66 -0.18
N ILE A 920 4.14 -22.02 0.67
CA ILE A 920 2.90 -22.60 1.21
C ILE A 920 1.71 -21.69 0.92
N TYR A 921 0.55 -22.29 0.66
CA TYR A 921 -0.72 -21.57 0.58
C TYR A 921 -1.49 -21.65 1.90
N CYS A 922 -1.68 -20.51 2.57
CA CYS A 922 -2.32 -20.44 3.89
C CYS A 922 -3.78 -19.96 3.77
N ILE A 923 -4.72 -20.91 3.80
CA ILE A 923 -6.15 -20.60 3.89
C ILE A 923 -6.56 -20.56 5.36
N THR A 924 -6.84 -19.37 5.84
CA THR A 924 -7.27 -19.07 7.21
C THR A 924 -8.79 -19.25 7.36
N LYS A 925 -9.29 -19.59 8.56
CA LYS A 925 -10.73 -19.90 8.78
C LYS A 925 -11.67 -18.71 8.55
N ARG A 926 -11.14 -17.49 8.66
CA ARG A 926 -11.70 -16.24 8.16
C ARG A 926 -10.66 -15.61 7.28
N ASP A 927 -11.07 -14.85 6.27
CA ASP A 927 -10.15 -14.17 5.34
C ASP A 927 -9.02 -13.44 6.08
N ALA A 928 -7.76 -13.72 5.72
CA ALA A 928 -6.60 -13.10 6.35
C ALA A 928 -6.57 -11.58 6.06
N PHE A 929 -6.67 -11.25 4.77
CA PHE A 929 -6.63 -9.90 4.24
C PHE A 929 -7.85 -9.67 3.35
N ARG A 930 -8.30 -8.41 3.27
CA ARG A 930 -9.30 -7.98 2.29
C ARG A 930 -8.89 -6.66 1.66
N GLY A 931 -9.22 -6.46 0.38
CA GLY A 931 -9.01 -5.21 -0.34
C GLY A 931 -10.18 -4.81 -1.23
N SER A 932 -9.99 -3.86 -2.14
CA SER A 932 -11.04 -3.32 -3.00
C SER A 932 -10.89 -3.82 -4.44
N ALA A 933 -11.93 -4.49 -4.96
CA ALA A 933 -12.00 -4.91 -6.35
C ALA A 933 -12.25 -3.72 -7.29
N PRO A 934 -11.74 -3.74 -8.55
CA PRO A 934 -12.16 -2.80 -9.58
C PRO A 934 -13.66 -2.97 -9.87
N ILE A 935 -14.45 -1.92 -9.61
CA ILE A 935 -15.91 -2.02 -9.65
C ILE A 935 -16.43 -2.12 -11.09
N ASN A 936 -15.92 -1.30 -12.01
CA ASN A 936 -16.39 -1.27 -13.40
C ASN A 936 -15.61 -2.20 -14.35
N LEU A 937 -16.26 -2.59 -15.45
CA LEU A 937 -15.72 -3.50 -16.47
C LEU A 937 -14.43 -2.98 -17.13
N THR A 938 -14.30 -1.67 -17.30
CA THR A 938 -13.18 -1.07 -18.04
C THR A 938 -11.89 -1.15 -17.24
N ASP A 939 -11.91 -0.73 -15.97
CA ASP A 939 -10.75 -0.84 -15.09
C ASP A 939 -10.38 -2.31 -14.82
N ARG A 940 -11.36 -3.24 -14.80
CA ARG A 940 -11.13 -4.69 -14.74
C ARG A 940 -10.46 -5.23 -16.02
N LEU A 941 -10.86 -4.78 -17.21
CA LEU A 941 -10.18 -5.15 -18.47
C LEU A 941 -8.74 -4.60 -18.55
N HIS A 942 -8.51 -3.36 -18.10
CA HIS A 942 -7.16 -2.77 -18.03
C HIS A 942 -6.27 -3.44 -16.97
N GLN A 943 -6.83 -3.95 -15.87
CA GLN A 943 -6.10 -4.79 -14.91
C GLN A 943 -5.63 -6.10 -15.56
N VAL A 944 -6.54 -6.81 -16.24
CA VAL A 944 -6.22 -8.10 -16.89
C VAL A 944 -5.27 -7.93 -18.08
N LEU A 945 -5.36 -6.81 -18.81
CA LEU A 945 -4.39 -6.42 -19.84
C LEU A 945 -2.97 -6.35 -19.26
N ARG A 946 -2.77 -5.67 -18.12
CA ARG A 946 -1.45 -5.55 -17.48
C ARG A 946 -0.89 -6.92 -17.07
N TRP A 947 -1.70 -7.79 -16.49
CA TRP A 947 -1.30 -9.16 -16.13
C TRP A 947 -0.89 -9.98 -17.36
N ALA A 948 -1.70 -9.96 -18.42
CA ALA A 948 -1.41 -10.71 -19.64
C ALA A 948 -0.17 -10.16 -20.38
N THR A 949 0.04 -8.85 -20.43
CA THR A 949 1.24 -8.24 -21.03
C THR A 949 2.49 -8.65 -20.24
N GLY A 950 2.45 -8.60 -18.90
CA GLY A 950 3.53 -9.11 -18.05
C GLY A 950 3.82 -10.59 -18.28
N SER A 951 2.79 -11.44 -18.41
CA SER A 951 2.97 -12.86 -18.78
C SER A 951 3.65 -13.07 -20.13
N VAL A 952 3.34 -12.26 -21.15
CA VAL A 952 4.02 -12.30 -22.45
C VAL A 952 5.48 -11.82 -22.34
N GLU A 953 5.75 -10.78 -21.54
CA GLU A 953 7.12 -10.36 -21.21
C GLU A 953 7.92 -11.48 -20.53
N ILE A 954 7.33 -12.17 -19.54
CA ILE A 954 7.94 -13.32 -18.87
C ILE A 954 8.30 -14.41 -19.89
N PHE A 955 7.38 -14.72 -20.81
CA PHE A 955 7.59 -15.76 -21.84
C PHE A 955 8.77 -15.45 -22.77
N PHE A 956 8.98 -14.19 -23.16
CA PHE A 956 10.14 -13.79 -23.98
C PHE A 956 11.40 -13.45 -23.17
N SER A 957 11.30 -13.35 -21.83
CA SER A 957 12.43 -13.08 -20.94
C SER A 957 13.33 -14.29 -20.68
N ARG A 958 14.51 -14.04 -20.09
CA ARG A 958 15.39 -15.08 -19.51
C ARG A 958 14.73 -15.89 -18.38
N ASN A 959 13.61 -15.44 -17.82
CA ASN A 959 12.87 -16.11 -16.74
C ASN A 959 11.81 -17.11 -17.25
N ASN A 960 11.78 -17.43 -18.55
CA ASN A 960 10.87 -18.46 -19.09
C ASN A 960 11.14 -19.84 -18.45
N ALA A 961 10.06 -20.52 -18.02
CA ALA A 961 10.08 -21.83 -17.38
C ALA A 961 10.74 -22.97 -18.22
N PHE A 962 10.83 -22.83 -19.54
CA PHE A 962 11.62 -23.75 -20.37
C PHE A 962 13.10 -23.79 -19.94
N LEU A 963 13.66 -22.65 -19.53
CA LEU A 963 15.06 -22.49 -19.10
C LEU A 963 15.29 -22.81 -17.62
N ALA A 964 14.28 -23.31 -16.90
CA ALA A 964 14.36 -23.58 -15.46
C ALA A 964 15.39 -24.69 -15.10
N THR A 965 15.99 -24.55 -13.92
CA THR A 965 16.95 -25.52 -13.37
C THR A 965 16.27 -26.84 -12.98
N LYS A 966 17.06 -27.89 -12.71
CA LYS A 966 16.56 -29.17 -12.19
C LYS A 966 15.94 -29.06 -10.77
N ARG A 967 16.14 -27.95 -10.05
CA ARG A 967 15.56 -27.73 -8.72
C ARG A 967 14.07 -27.32 -8.78
N LEU A 968 13.61 -26.74 -9.90
CA LEU A 968 12.17 -26.50 -10.13
C LEU A 968 11.49 -27.81 -10.56
N LYS A 969 10.54 -28.30 -9.74
CA LYS A 969 9.85 -29.59 -9.99
C LYS A 969 9.12 -29.56 -11.33
N PHE A 970 9.06 -30.69 -12.04
CA PHE A 970 8.48 -30.77 -13.39
C PHE A 970 7.04 -30.23 -13.47
N LEU A 971 6.16 -30.60 -12.52
CA LEU A 971 4.79 -30.09 -12.46
C LEU A 971 4.73 -28.58 -12.17
N GLN A 972 5.64 -28.04 -11.35
CA GLN A 972 5.74 -26.61 -11.06
C GLN A 972 6.25 -25.83 -12.28
N ARG A 973 7.22 -26.40 -13.02
CA ARG A 973 7.70 -25.87 -14.30
C ARG A 973 6.57 -25.78 -15.31
N LEU A 974 5.70 -26.80 -15.39
CA LEU A 974 4.54 -26.80 -16.27
C LEU A 974 3.51 -25.74 -15.86
N ALA A 975 3.29 -25.54 -14.57
CA ALA A 975 2.43 -24.46 -14.06
C ALA A 975 2.96 -23.06 -14.42
N TYR A 976 4.25 -22.78 -14.20
CA TYR A 976 4.86 -21.52 -14.63
C TYR A 976 4.87 -21.34 -16.15
N LEU A 977 5.01 -22.43 -16.91
CA LEU A 977 4.88 -22.39 -18.36
C LEU A 977 3.45 -22.00 -18.78
N ASN A 978 2.42 -22.54 -18.12
CA ASN A 978 1.03 -22.16 -18.36
C ASN A 978 0.80 -20.66 -18.07
N VAL A 979 1.40 -20.11 -17.01
CA VAL A 979 1.32 -18.66 -16.68
C VAL A 979 1.96 -17.78 -17.76
N GLY A 980 3.00 -18.25 -18.46
CA GLY A 980 3.56 -17.55 -19.63
C GLY A 980 2.79 -17.77 -20.94
N ILE A 981 2.15 -18.93 -21.12
CA ILE A 981 1.50 -19.32 -22.39
C ILE A 981 0.03 -18.89 -22.49
N TYR A 982 -0.71 -18.76 -21.38
CA TYR A 982 -2.17 -18.52 -21.43
C TYR A 982 -2.61 -17.30 -22.28
N PRO A 983 -1.87 -16.17 -22.38
CA PRO A 983 -2.30 -15.05 -23.22
C PRO A 983 -2.38 -15.43 -24.71
N PHE A 984 -1.49 -16.30 -25.19
CA PHE A 984 -1.43 -16.71 -26.60
C PHE A 984 -2.66 -17.54 -27.02
N THR A 985 -3.35 -18.18 -26.08
CA THR A 985 -4.63 -18.86 -26.32
C THR A 985 -5.72 -17.90 -26.83
N SER A 986 -5.58 -16.58 -26.65
CA SER A 986 -6.45 -15.56 -27.25
C SER A 986 -6.51 -15.62 -28.77
N VAL A 987 -5.38 -15.91 -29.44
CA VAL A 987 -5.26 -15.91 -30.91
C VAL A 987 -6.11 -17.04 -31.52
N PHE A 988 -6.11 -18.20 -30.87
CA PHE A 988 -6.94 -19.35 -31.26
C PHE A 988 -8.40 -19.14 -30.82
N LEU A 989 -8.64 -18.51 -29.67
CA LEU A 989 -9.98 -18.21 -29.18
C LEU A 989 -10.75 -17.23 -30.07
N ILE A 990 -10.13 -16.14 -30.55
CA ILE A 990 -10.83 -15.21 -31.45
C ILE A 990 -11.23 -15.88 -32.77
N VAL A 991 -10.35 -16.71 -33.35
CA VAL A 991 -10.69 -17.53 -34.54
C VAL A 991 -11.85 -18.47 -34.23
N TYR A 992 -11.78 -19.19 -33.10
CA TYR A 992 -12.82 -20.15 -32.70
C TYR A 992 -14.18 -19.50 -32.40
N CYS A 993 -14.20 -18.26 -31.90
CA CYS A 993 -15.43 -17.47 -31.72
C CYS A 993 -16.05 -16.97 -33.04
N PHE A 994 -15.30 -16.92 -34.14
CA PHE A 994 -15.81 -16.58 -35.48
C PHE A 994 -16.19 -17.81 -36.32
N LEU A 995 -15.62 -18.99 -36.07
CA LEU A 995 -15.93 -20.22 -36.82
C LEU A 995 -17.44 -20.55 -36.92
N PRO A 996 -18.28 -20.42 -35.87
CA PRO A 996 -19.72 -20.67 -35.97
C PRO A 996 -20.41 -19.72 -36.95
N ALA A 997 -20.10 -18.42 -36.84
CA ALA A 997 -20.64 -17.40 -37.73
C ALA A 997 -20.19 -17.58 -39.18
N LEU A 998 -18.90 -17.91 -39.41
CA LEU A 998 -18.36 -18.18 -40.75
C LEU A 998 -18.99 -19.44 -41.37
N SER A 999 -19.26 -20.48 -40.58
CA SER A 999 -19.99 -21.66 -41.04
C SER A 999 -21.45 -21.35 -41.41
N LEU A 1000 -22.15 -20.59 -40.55
CA LEU A 1000 -23.52 -20.13 -40.84
C LEU A 1000 -23.59 -19.24 -42.08
N LEU A 1001 -22.71 -18.25 -42.23
CA LEU A 1001 -22.67 -17.36 -43.39
C LEU A 1001 -22.32 -18.10 -44.68
N SER A 1002 -21.24 -18.89 -44.69
CA SER A 1002 -20.82 -19.65 -45.89
C SER A 1002 -21.76 -20.79 -46.27
N GLY A 1003 -22.61 -21.27 -45.35
CA GLY A 1003 -23.48 -22.43 -45.56
C GLY A 1003 -22.75 -23.79 -45.57
N HIS A 1004 -21.43 -23.77 -45.39
CA HIS A 1004 -20.59 -24.94 -45.28
C HIS A 1004 -20.38 -25.27 -43.79
N PHE A 1005 -20.42 -26.55 -43.43
CA PHE A 1005 -20.24 -26.98 -42.04
C PHE A 1005 -18.77 -27.30 -41.75
N ILE A 1006 -18.33 -27.20 -40.49
CA ILE A 1006 -16.92 -27.40 -40.09
C ILE A 1006 -16.48 -28.86 -40.32
N VAL A 1007 -17.42 -29.80 -40.24
CA VAL A 1007 -17.24 -31.23 -40.53
C VAL A 1007 -18.09 -31.61 -41.75
N GLN A 1008 -17.57 -32.47 -42.63
CA GLN A 1008 -18.27 -32.84 -43.87
C GLN A 1008 -19.61 -33.55 -43.61
N THR A 1009 -19.59 -34.53 -42.69
CA THR A 1009 -20.77 -35.29 -42.27
C THR A 1009 -20.77 -35.54 -40.75
N LEU A 1010 -21.96 -35.59 -40.14
CA LEU A 1010 -22.13 -35.95 -38.72
C LEU A 1010 -22.06 -37.47 -38.54
N ASN A 1011 -20.85 -38.01 -38.66
CA ASN A 1011 -20.58 -39.43 -38.43
C ASN A 1011 -20.88 -39.83 -36.97
N VAL A 1012 -21.47 -41.01 -36.76
CA VAL A 1012 -21.73 -41.59 -35.43
C VAL A 1012 -20.46 -41.59 -34.56
N ALA A 1013 -19.30 -41.91 -35.13
CA ALA A 1013 -18.03 -41.90 -34.40
C ALA A 1013 -17.69 -40.51 -33.83
N PHE A 1014 -17.86 -39.45 -34.63
CA PHE A 1014 -17.65 -38.07 -34.20
C PHE A 1014 -18.63 -37.66 -33.09
N LEU A 1015 -19.91 -38.01 -33.22
CA LEU A 1015 -20.93 -37.74 -32.21
C LEU A 1015 -20.67 -38.49 -30.90
N VAL A 1016 -20.18 -39.74 -30.96
CA VAL A 1016 -19.79 -40.53 -29.78
C VAL A 1016 -18.58 -39.92 -29.08
N TYR A 1017 -17.52 -39.52 -29.81
CA TYR A 1017 -16.38 -38.82 -29.19
C TYR A 1017 -16.80 -37.49 -28.56
N LEU A 1018 -17.61 -36.68 -29.24
CA LEU A 1018 -18.11 -35.40 -28.73
C LEU A 1018 -18.96 -35.60 -27.45
N LEU A 1019 -19.83 -36.61 -27.43
CA LEU A 1019 -20.65 -36.96 -26.27
C LEU A 1019 -19.78 -37.38 -25.08
N ILE A 1020 -18.81 -38.28 -25.28
CA ILE A 1020 -17.93 -38.74 -24.20
C ILE A 1020 -17.07 -37.59 -23.66
N ILE A 1021 -16.54 -36.73 -24.53
CA ILE A 1021 -15.79 -35.52 -24.12
C ILE A 1021 -16.68 -34.58 -23.31
N THR A 1022 -17.92 -34.38 -23.72
CA THR A 1022 -18.90 -33.52 -23.02
C THR A 1022 -19.27 -34.08 -21.64
N LEU A 1023 -19.51 -35.39 -21.53
CA LEU A 1023 -19.79 -36.05 -20.26
C LEU A 1023 -18.57 -36.01 -19.32
N CYS A 1024 -17.35 -36.18 -19.85
CA CYS A 1024 -16.12 -36.02 -19.08
C CYS A 1024 -15.91 -34.57 -18.61
N LEU A 1025 -16.21 -33.57 -19.46
CA LEU A 1025 -16.18 -32.15 -19.10
C LEU A 1025 -17.11 -31.84 -17.92
N ILE A 1026 -18.37 -32.26 -18.00
CA ILE A 1026 -19.36 -32.05 -16.94
C ILE A 1026 -18.95 -32.78 -15.66
N GLY A 1027 -18.51 -34.03 -15.74
CA GLY A 1027 -18.03 -34.81 -14.60
C GLY A 1027 -16.80 -34.20 -13.92
N LEU A 1028 -15.85 -33.67 -14.70
CA LEU A 1028 -14.68 -32.95 -14.18
C LEU A 1028 -15.08 -31.64 -13.50
N ALA A 1029 -15.93 -30.82 -14.11
CA ALA A 1029 -16.38 -29.55 -13.52
C ALA A 1029 -17.12 -29.75 -12.19
N ILE A 1030 -18.02 -30.74 -12.11
CA ILE A 1030 -18.74 -31.10 -10.88
C ILE A 1030 -17.77 -31.56 -9.78
N LEU A 1031 -16.73 -32.34 -10.12
CA LEU A 1031 -15.73 -32.79 -9.16
C LEU A 1031 -14.76 -31.67 -8.74
N GLU A 1032 -14.40 -30.76 -9.66
CA GLU A 1032 -13.55 -29.59 -9.40
C GLU A 1032 -14.26 -28.61 -8.45
N VAL A 1033 -15.53 -28.29 -8.72
CA VAL A 1033 -16.43 -27.60 -7.78
C VAL A 1033 -16.48 -28.32 -6.42
N LYS A 1034 -16.65 -29.65 -6.40
CA LYS A 1034 -16.80 -30.43 -5.15
C LYS A 1034 -15.52 -30.52 -4.30
N TRP A 1035 -14.32 -30.50 -4.89
CA TRP A 1035 -13.06 -30.52 -4.10
C TRP A 1035 -12.53 -29.12 -3.76
N SER A 1036 -12.78 -28.14 -4.62
CA SER A 1036 -12.45 -26.73 -4.35
C SER A 1036 -13.42 -26.11 -3.34
N GLY A 1037 -14.71 -26.44 -3.38
CA GLY A 1037 -15.74 -25.77 -2.59
C GLY A 1037 -16.19 -24.43 -3.19
N VAL A 1038 -15.74 -24.11 -4.40
CA VAL A 1038 -16.20 -22.95 -5.19
C VAL A 1038 -17.63 -23.21 -5.69
N ALA A 1039 -18.50 -22.19 -5.66
CA ALA A 1039 -19.86 -22.36 -6.14
C ALA A 1039 -19.88 -22.67 -7.65
N LEU A 1040 -20.80 -23.53 -8.11
CA LEU A 1040 -21.01 -23.78 -9.54
C LEU A 1040 -21.40 -22.50 -10.28
N GLU A 1041 -22.01 -21.52 -9.59
CA GLU A 1041 -22.27 -20.21 -10.18
C GLU A 1041 -20.95 -19.48 -10.51
N GLU A 1042 -20.11 -19.25 -9.50
CA GLU A 1042 -18.79 -18.61 -9.62
C GLU A 1042 -17.91 -19.30 -10.68
N TRP A 1043 -17.87 -20.64 -10.69
CA TRP A 1043 -17.07 -21.42 -11.65
C TRP A 1043 -17.44 -21.08 -13.10
N TRP A 1044 -18.73 -21.09 -13.46
CA TRP A 1044 -19.15 -20.72 -14.81
C TRP A 1044 -19.01 -19.21 -15.10
N ARG A 1045 -19.15 -18.35 -14.07
CA ARG A 1045 -18.91 -16.90 -14.20
C ARG A 1045 -17.45 -16.61 -14.57
N ASN A 1046 -16.51 -17.38 -13.99
CA ASN A 1046 -15.10 -17.36 -14.36
C ASN A 1046 -14.88 -17.77 -15.83
N GLU A 1047 -15.49 -18.85 -16.31
CA GLU A 1047 -15.36 -19.29 -17.71
C GLU A 1047 -15.93 -18.26 -18.72
N GLN A 1048 -17.05 -17.60 -18.39
CA GLN A 1048 -17.57 -16.49 -19.18
C GLN A 1048 -16.57 -15.31 -19.21
N PHE A 1049 -16.00 -14.94 -18.06
CA PHE A 1049 -15.01 -13.86 -18.00
C PHE A 1049 -13.67 -14.22 -18.67
N TRP A 1050 -13.26 -15.49 -18.65
CA TRP A 1050 -12.12 -16.00 -19.42
C TRP A 1050 -12.33 -15.81 -20.93
N LEU A 1051 -13.53 -16.07 -21.45
CA LEU A 1051 -13.81 -15.83 -22.87
C LEU A 1051 -13.83 -14.33 -23.20
N ILE A 1052 -14.40 -13.49 -22.33
CA ILE A 1052 -14.44 -12.03 -22.50
C ILE A 1052 -13.02 -11.43 -22.50
N SER A 1053 -12.20 -11.78 -21.52
CA SER A 1053 -10.79 -11.31 -21.42
C SER A 1053 -9.91 -11.90 -22.52
N GLY A 1054 -10.11 -13.18 -22.86
CA GLY A 1054 -9.44 -13.88 -23.96
C GLY A 1054 -9.68 -13.21 -25.32
N THR A 1055 -10.91 -12.80 -25.61
CA THR A 1055 -11.26 -12.11 -26.86
C THR A 1055 -10.91 -10.61 -26.87
N SER A 1056 -10.45 -10.03 -25.75
CA SER A 1056 -10.11 -8.60 -25.63
C SER A 1056 -8.70 -8.35 -25.09
N ALA A 1057 -8.56 -8.29 -23.77
CA ALA A 1057 -7.35 -7.92 -23.06
C ALA A 1057 -6.16 -8.84 -23.37
N HIS A 1058 -6.38 -10.16 -23.47
CA HIS A 1058 -5.30 -11.11 -23.77
C HIS A 1058 -4.79 -10.97 -25.21
N LEU A 1059 -5.68 -10.73 -26.19
CA LEU A 1059 -5.28 -10.51 -27.58
C LEU A 1059 -4.49 -9.21 -27.73
N ALA A 1060 -4.95 -8.13 -27.08
CA ALA A 1060 -4.24 -6.86 -27.03
C ALA A 1060 -2.85 -7.01 -26.35
N ALA A 1061 -2.77 -7.76 -25.24
CA ALA A 1061 -1.51 -8.06 -24.56
C ALA A 1061 -0.50 -8.83 -25.42
N VAL A 1062 -0.94 -9.82 -26.21
CA VAL A 1062 -0.06 -10.56 -27.13
C VAL A 1062 0.51 -9.63 -28.20
N VAL A 1063 -0.31 -8.77 -28.81
CA VAL A 1063 0.17 -7.78 -29.79
C VAL A 1063 1.13 -6.77 -29.14
N GLN A 1064 0.77 -6.25 -27.97
CA GLN A 1064 1.58 -5.31 -27.20
C GLN A 1064 2.94 -5.89 -26.79
N GLY A 1065 2.96 -7.10 -26.23
CA GLY A 1065 4.19 -7.77 -25.81
C GLY A 1065 5.09 -8.12 -26.99
N LEU A 1066 4.53 -8.58 -28.12
CA LEU A 1066 5.31 -8.81 -29.35
C LEU A 1066 5.91 -7.50 -29.89
N LEU A 1067 5.15 -6.39 -29.91
CA LEU A 1067 5.68 -5.08 -30.32
C LEU A 1067 6.78 -4.58 -29.39
N LYS A 1068 6.64 -4.74 -28.06
CA LYS A 1068 7.69 -4.39 -27.10
C LYS A 1068 8.96 -5.24 -27.29
N VAL A 1069 8.82 -6.55 -27.51
CA VAL A 1069 9.95 -7.48 -27.70
C VAL A 1069 10.67 -7.27 -29.05
N ILE A 1070 9.94 -6.93 -30.12
CA ILE A 1070 10.51 -6.77 -31.47
C ILE A 1070 11.04 -5.35 -31.71
N ALA A 1071 10.34 -4.32 -31.24
CA ALA A 1071 10.64 -2.91 -31.54
C ALA A 1071 11.18 -2.10 -30.34
N GLY A 1072 11.27 -2.69 -29.14
CA GLY A 1072 11.77 -2.02 -27.93
C GLY A 1072 10.85 -0.92 -27.38
N ILE A 1073 9.62 -0.81 -27.89
CA ILE A 1073 8.68 0.26 -27.52
C ILE A 1073 8.13 -0.01 -26.12
N GLU A 1074 8.47 0.85 -25.16
CA GLU A 1074 7.84 0.84 -23.86
C GLU A 1074 6.41 1.39 -23.93
N ILE A 1075 5.48 0.66 -23.31
CA ILE A 1075 4.06 1.00 -23.32
C ILE A 1075 3.73 1.79 -22.06
N SER A 1076 3.11 2.96 -22.24
CA SER A 1076 2.75 3.87 -21.15
C SER A 1076 1.83 3.20 -20.14
N PHE A 1077 2.30 3.12 -18.89
CA PHE A 1077 1.62 2.39 -17.82
C PHE A 1077 0.49 3.23 -17.21
N THR A 1078 -0.75 2.96 -17.64
CA THR A 1078 -1.96 3.51 -17.03
C THR A 1078 -2.30 2.76 -15.74
N LEU A 1079 -2.11 3.42 -14.60
CA LEU A 1079 -2.72 3.02 -13.33
C LEU A 1079 -4.25 3.11 -13.48
N THR A 1080 -4.93 1.99 -13.21
CA THR A 1080 -6.39 1.93 -13.08
C THR A 1080 -6.81 2.62 -11.79
N SER A 1081 -7.54 3.73 -11.88
CA SER A 1081 -8.11 4.43 -10.72
C SER A 1081 -9.06 3.51 -9.97
N LYS A 1082 -8.76 3.18 -8.70
CA LYS A 1082 -9.74 2.58 -7.79
C LYS A 1082 -10.59 3.73 -7.23
N SER A 1083 -11.79 3.94 -7.76
CA SER A 1083 -12.67 4.98 -7.24
C SER A 1083 -13.11 4.65 -5.81
N ALA A 1084 -13.00 5.64 -4.93
CA ALA A 1084 -13.75 5.62 -3.68
C ALA A 1084 -15.22 5.92 -4.02
N GLY A 1085 -16.16 5.13 -3.48
CA GLY A 1085 -17.58 5.38 -3.69
C GLY A 1085 -18.04 6.61 -2.90
N GLU A 1086 -18.09 7.78 -3.55
CA GLU A 1086 -18.54 9.04 -2.94
C GLU A 1086 -20.08 9.18 -2.93
N ASP A 1087 -20.79 8.44 -3.79
CA ASP A 1087 -22.27 8.40 -3.84
C ASP A 1087 -22.85 7.60 -2.66
N ILE A 1088 -23.37 8.31 -1.66
CA ILE A 1088 -23.95 7.74 -0.42
C ILE A 1088 -25.19 6.85 -0.69
N ASP A 1089 -25.94 7.13 -1.75
CA ASP A 1089 -27.24 6.49 -2.03
C ASP A 1089 -27.17 5.15 -2.78
N ASP A 1090 -26.07 4.83 -3.47
CA ASP A 1090 -25.89 3.55 -4.17
C ASP A 1090 -24.39 3.19 -4.29
N ILE A 1091 -23.95 2.29 -3.42
CA ILE A 1091 -22.57 1.76 -3.34
C ILE A 1091 -22.10 1.17 -4.68
N TYR A 1092 -23.02 0.76 -5.57
CA TYR A 1092 -22.70 0.20 -6.87
C TYR A 1092 -22.93 1.17 -8.04
N ALA A 1093 -23.09 2.49 -7.81
CA ALA A 1093 -23.28 3.46 -8.90
C ALA A 1093 -22.20 3.34 -10.00
N ASP A 1094 -20.93 3.25 -9.59
CA ASP A 1094 -19.76 3.11 -10.46
C ASP A 1094 -19.71 1.82 -11.29
N LEU A 1095 -20.30 0.72 -10.80
CA LEU A 1095 -20.41 -0.57 -11.53
C LEU A 1095 -21.05 -0.39 -12.92
N TYR A 1096 -21.96 0.58 -13.00
CA TYR A 1096 -22.78 0.86 -14.16
C TYR A 1096 -22.22 1.97 -15.07
N LEU A 1097 -21.08 2.59 -14.71
CA LEU A 1097 -20.39 3.57 -15.53
C LEU A 1097 -19.50 2.89 -16.58
N VAL A 1098 -20.03 2.77 -17.80
CA VAL A 1098 -19.29 2.21 -18.95
C VAL A 1098 -18.33 3.26 -19.52
N LYS A 1099 -17.09 3.26 -19.05
CA LYS A 1099 -15.98 4.03 -19.68
C LYS A 1099 -15.60 3.33 -21.00
N TRP A 1100 -15.79 3.96 -22.16
CA TRP A 1100 -15.43 3.34 -23.45
C TRP A 1100 -13.93 3.05 -23.55
N THR A 1101 -13.57 1.91 -24.16
CA THR A 1101 -12.17 1.54 -24.41
C THR A 1101 -12.05 0.67 -25.67
N SER A 1102 -10.95 0.77 -26.40
CA SER A 1102 -10.70 -0.03 -27.62
C SER A 1102 -10.69 -1.54 -27.36
N LEU A 1103 -10.40 -1.98 -26.13
CA LEU A 1103 -10.50 -3.39 -25.71
C LEU A 1103 -11.92 -3.97 -25.90
N MET A 1104 -12.97 -3.15 -25.92
CA MET A 1104 -14.35 -3.60 -26.11
C MET A 1104 -14.67 -3.92 -27.58
N ILE A 1105 -13.86 -3.46 -28.54
CA ILE A 1105 -14.18 -3.56 -29.97
C ILE A 1105 -14.26 -5.04 -30.44
N PRO A 1106 -13.29 -5.94 -30.18
CA PRO A 1106 -13.37 -7.30 -30.70
C PRO A 1106 -14.55 -8.12 -30.13
N PRO A 1107 -14.85 -8.11 -28.81
CA PRO A 1107 -16.05 -8.78 -28.29
C PRO A 1107 -17.37 -8.24 -28.87
N ILE A 1108 -17.48 -6.93 -29.12
CA ILE A 1108 -18.65 -6.34 -29.79
C ILE A 1108 -18.77 -6.87 -31.23
N VAL A 1109 -17.68 -6.90 -31.99
CA VAL A 1109 -17.67 -7.41 -33.37
C VAL A 1109 -18.01 -8.91 -33.41
N ILE A 1110 -17.46 -9.72 -32.50
CA ILE A 1110 -17.80 -11.15 -32.36
C ILE A 1110 -19.30 -11.34 -32.09
N ALA A 1111 -19.87 -10.58 -31.14
CA ALA A 1111 -21.29 -10.68 -30.80
C ALA A 1111 -22.18 -10.28 -31.98
N MET A 1112 -21.91 -9.14 -32.62
CA MET A 1112 -22.68 -8.65 -33.77
C MET A 1112 -22.63 -9.62 -34.95
N ILE A 1113 -21.44 -10.14 -35.29
CA ILE A 1113 -21.27 -11.07 -36.42
C ILE A 1113 -21.96 -12.41 -36.15
N ASN A 1114 -21.93 -12.94 -34.92
CA ASN A 1114 -22.67 -14.16 -34.56
C ASN A 1114 -24.20 -13.94 -34.62
N ILE A 1115 -24.72 -12.80 -34.16
CA ILE A 1115 -26.16 -12.48 -34.26
C ILE A 1115 -26.60 -12.37 -35.72
N ILE A 1116 -25.85 -11.61 -36.54
CA ILE A 1116 -26.14 -11.44 -37.97
C ILE A 1116 -26.09 -12.78 -38.69
N ALA A 1117 -25.08 -13.62 -38.41
CA ALA A 1117 -24.95 -14.94 -39.02
C ALA A 1117 -26.13 -15.88 -38.69
N ILE A 1118 -26.66 -15.85 -37.46
CA ILE A 1118 -27.88 -16.59 -37.09
C ILE A 1118 -29.08 -16.11 -37.91
N VAL A 1119 -29.32 -14.80 -37.99
CA VAL A 1119 -30.47 -14.22 -38.72
C VAL A 1119 -30.38 -14.52 -40.23
N VAL A 1120 -29.20 -14.34 -40.83
CA VAL A 1120 -28.97 -14.61 -42.27
C VAL A 1120 -29.13 -16.10 -42.58
N ALA A 1121 -28.58 -16.99 -41.76
CA ALA A 1121 -28.69 -18.43 -41.99
C ALA A 1121 -30.10 -18.98 -41.71
N PHE A 1122 -30.83 -18.43 -40.74
CA PHE A 1122 -32.24 -18.75 -40.49
C PHE A 1122 -33.10 -18.36 -41.69
N SER A 1123 -32.97 -17.11 -42.16
CA SER A 1123 -33.65 -16.61 -43.36
C SER A 1123 -33.34 -17.47 -44.59
N ARG A 1124 -32.05 -17.71 -44.90
CA ARG A 1124 -31.65 -18.56 -46.03
C ARG A 1124 -32.19 -19.99 -45.91
N THR A 1125 -32.36 -20.53 -44.70
CA THR A 1125 -32.94 -21.87 -44.51
C THR A 1125 -34.43 -21.86 -44.84
N ILE A 1126 -35.19 -20.86 -44.35
CA ILE A 1126 -36.63 -20.72 -44.62
C ILE A 1126 -36.93 -20.53 -46.11
N TYR A 1127 -36.19 -19.65 -46.80
CA TYR A 1127 -36.42 -19.35 -48.22
C TYR A 1127 -35.73 -20.32 -49.19
N SER A 1128 -35.15 -21.43 -48.70
CA SER A 1128 -34.53 -22.45 -49.57
C SER A 1128 -35.53 -23.54 -49.96
N THR A 1129 -35.48 -23.97 -51.23
CA THR A 1129 -36.36 -25.01 -51.80
C THR A 1129 -36.21 -26.39 -51.13
N VAL A 1130 -35.06 -26.66 -50.51
CA VAL A 1130 -34.79 -27.87 -49.71
C VAL A 1130 -34.12 -27.44 -48.40
N PRO A 1131 -34.89 -27.20 -47.31
CA PRO A 1131 -34.38 -26.59 -46.08
C PRO A 1131 -33.47 -27.54 -45.29
N LYS A 1132 -32.17 -27.23 -45.28
CA LYS A 1132 -31.12 -28.03 -44.62
C LYS A 1132 -31.02 -27.73 -43.11
N TRP A 1133 -32.12 -27.95 -42.40
CA TRP A 1133 -32.28 -27.66 -40.96
C TRP A 1133 -31.15 -28.20 -40.07
N SER A 1134 -30.59 -29.37 -40.38
CA SER A 1134 -29.48 -29.96 -39.61
C SER A 1134 -28.19 -29.13 -39.65
N LYS A 1135 -27.79 -28.60 -40.83
CA LYS A 1135 -26.63 -27.70 -40.96
C LYS A 1135 -26.90 -26.36 -40.23
N PHE A 1136 -28.14 -25.85 -40.26
CA PHE A 1136 -28.53 -24.64 -39.51
C PHE A 1136 -28.45 -24.84 -37.98
N ILE A 1137 -29.12 -25.87 -37.45
CA ILE A 1137 -29.19 -26.13 -36.00
C ILE A 1137 -27.78 -26.31 -35.39
N GLY A 1138 -26.89 -27.04 -36.08
CA GLY A 1138 -25.51 -27.22 -35.62
C GLY A 1138 -24.72 -25.90 -35.53
N GLY A 1139 -24.76 -25.07 -36.58
CA GLY A 1139 -24.07 -23.78 -36.58
C GLY A 1139 -24.71 -22.76 -35.61
N ALA A 1140 -26.04 -22.78 -35.48
CA ALA A 1140 -26.78 -21.91 -34.57
C ALA A 1140 -26.49 -22.26 -33.09
N PHE A 1141 -26.37 -23.55 -32.75
CA PHE A 1141 -25.99 -23.99 -31.41
C PHE A 1141 -24.62 -23.43 -30.98
N PHE A 1142 -23.59 -23.58 -31.82
CA PHE A 1142 -22.26 -23.05 -31.50
C PHE A 1142 -22.23 -21.50 -31.46
N SER A 1143 -22.98 -20.84 -32.34
CA SER A 1143 -23.07 -19.37 -32.35
C SER A 1143 -23.79 -18.85 -31.09
N PHE A 1144 -24.86 -19.54 -30.66
CA PHE A 1144 -25.55 -19.27 -29.39
C PHE A 1144 -24.64 -19.53 -28.18
N TRP A 1145 -23.81 -20.58 -28.21
CA TRP A 1145 -22.84 -20.88 -27.14
C TRP A 1145 -21.84 -19.73 -26.93
N VAL A 1146 -21.31 -19.14 -28.01
CA VAL A 1146 -20.44 -17.94 -27.94
C VAL A 1146 -21.20 -16.74 -27.35
N LEU A 1147 -22.43 -16.48 -27.82
CA LEU A 1147 -23.27 -15.38 -27.31
C LEU A 1147 -23.65 -15.56 -25.83
N ALA A 1148 -23.88 -16.79 -25.38
CA ALA A 1148 -24.14 -17.12 -23.97
C ALA A 1148 -22.92 -16.86 -23.07
N HIS A 1149 -21.68 -16.95 -23.59
CA HIS A 1149 -20.48 -16.57 -22.86
C HIS A 1149 -20.25 -15.06 -22.84
N LEU A 1150 -20.62 -14.35 -23.91
CA LEU A 1150 -20.55 -12.88 -23.97
C LEU A 1150 -21.71 -12.17 -23.24
N TYR A 1151 -22.69 -12.90 -22.69
CA TYR A 1151 -23.84 -12.34 -21.99
C TYR A 1151 -23.50 -11.41 -20.79
N PRO A 1152 -22.50 -11.68 -19.93
CA PRO A 1152 -22.10 -10.75 -18.86
C PRO A 1152 -21.48 -9.46 -19.40
N PHE A 1153 -20.76 -9.53 -20.53
CA PHE A 1153 -20.20 -8.37 -21.23
C PHE A 1153 -21.32 -7.51 -21.85
N ALA A 1154 -22.28 -8.13 -22.53
CA ALA A 1154 -23.47 -7.43 -23.03
C ALA A 1154 -24.27 -6.74 -21.91
N LYS A 1155 -24.49 -7.44 -20.78
CA LYS A 1155 -25.06 -6.85 -19.55
C LYS A 1155 -24.23 -5.69 -19.00
N GLY A 1156 -22.91 -5.70 -19.16
CA GLY A 1156 -22.04 -4.59 -18.78
C GLY A 1156 -22.31 -3.35 -19.62
N LEU A 1157 -22.32 -3.48 -20.95
CA LEU A 1157 -22.58 -2.38 -21.89
C LEU A 1157 -23.98 -1.73 -21.72
N MET A 1158 -24.97 -2.45 -21.18
CA MET A 1158 -26.35 -1.95 -21.01
C MET A 1158 -26.54 -0.96 -19.83
N GLY A 1159 -25.56 -0.80 -18.93
CA GLY A 1159 -25.55 0.25 -17.90
C GLY A 1159 -26.64 0.17 -16.81
N ARG A 1160 -26.87 1.28 -16.10
CA ARG A 1160 -27.67 1.35 -14.83
C ARG A 1160 -29.17 1.13 -15.04
N ARG A 1161 -29.72 1.47 -16.21
CA ARG A 1161 -31.17 1.45 -16.49
C ARG A 1161 -31.64 0.02 -16.85
N ARG A 1162 -31.87 -0.85 -15.86
CA ARG A 1162 -32.34 -2.25 -16.12
C ARG A 1162 -33.64 -2.39 -16.94
N LYS A 1163 -34.49 -1.35 -17.03
CA LYS A 1163 -35.83 -1.42 -17.67
C LYS A 1163 -35.92 -0.79 -19.08
N THR A 1164 -35.40 0.42 -19.29
CA THR A 1164 -35.63 1.18 -20.55
C THR A 1164 -34.78 0.78 -21.76
N PRO A 1165 -33.43 0.73 -21.72
CA PRO A 1165 -32.63 0.23 -22.84
C PRO A 1165 -32.97 -1.21 -23.23
N THR A 1166 -33.31 -2.09 -22.29
CA THR A 1166 -33.77 -3.46 -22.59
C THR A 1166 -34.98 -3.45 -23.52
N ILE A 1167 -35.97 -2.58 -23.28
CA ILE A 1167 -37.14 -2.39 -24.14
C ILE A 1167 -36.70 -1.82 -25.50
N VAL A 1168 -35.86 -0.79 -25.53
CA VAL A 1168 -35.38 -0.17 -26.79
C VAL A 1168 -34.59 -1.16 -27.66
N PHE A 1169 -33.72 -1.99 -27.07
CA PHE A 1169 -32.96 -3.00 -27.81
C PHE A 1169 -33.83 -4.16 -28.31
N VAL A 1170 -34.85 -4.57 -27.56
CA VAL A 1170 -35.84 -5.54 -28.05
C VAL A 1170 -36.64 -4.97 -29.22
N TRP A 1171 -37.09 -3.72 -29.13
CA TRP A 1171 -37.78 -3.05 -30.25
C TRP A 1171 -36.86 -2.84 -31.46
N SER A 1172 -35.61 -2.41 -31.29
CA SER A 1172 -34.66 -2.27 -32.40
C SER A 1172 -34.30 -3.62 -33.02
N GLY A 1173 -34.24 -4.70 -32.22
CA GLY A 1173 -34.07 -6.06 -32.71
C GLY A 1173 -35.27 -6.54 -33.52
N LEU A 1174 -36.49 -6.31 -33.04
CA LEU A 1174 -37.73 -6.61 -33.77
C LEU A 1174 -37.82 -5.81 -35.07
N ILE A 1175 -37.50 -4.52 -35.05
CA ILE A 1175 -37.47 -3.65 -36.25
C ILE A 1175 -36.37 -4.10 -37.23
N ALA A 1176 -35.19 -4.49 -36.76
CA ALA A 1176 -34.14 -5.03 -37.61
C ALA A 1176 -34.55 -6.38 -38.24
N ILE A 1177 -35.28 -7.23 -37.50
CA ILE A 1177 -35.82 -8.48 -38.02
C ILE A 1177 -36.92 -8.22 -39.07
N THR A 1178 -37.88 -7.32 -38.82
CA THR A 1178 -38.92 -7.01 -39.81
C THR A 1178 -38.36 -6.33 -41.05
N LEU A 1179 -37.38 -5.42 -40.92
CA LEU A 1179 -36.67 -4.84 -42.06
C LEU A 1179 -35.85 -5.89 -42.84
N SER A 1180 -35.22 -6.85 -42.15
CA SER A 1180 -34.47 -7.94 -42.80
C SER A 1180 -35.40 -8.90 -43.56
N LEU A 1181 -36.54 -9.26 -42.98
CA LEU A 1181 -37.57 -10.09 -43.64
C LEU A 1181 -38.21 -9.35 -44.81
N LEU A 1182 -38.50 -8.06 -44.66
CA LEU A 1182 -39.02 -7.20 -45.73
C LEU A 1182 -38.00 -7.07 -46.87
N TRP A 1183 -36.72 -6.87 -46.58
CA TRP A 1183 -35.66 -6.84 -47.59
C TRP A 1183 -35.56 -8.15 -48.35
N VAL A 1184 -35.59 -9.30 -47.68
CA VAL A 1184 -35.53 -10.63 -48.34
C VAL A 1184 -36.81 -10.94 -49.12
N ALA A 1185 -37.97 -10.41 -48.71
CA ALA A 1185 -39.21 -10.52 -49.49
C ALA A 1185 -39.22 -9.63 -50.75
N ILE A 1186 -38.57 -8.46 -50.71
CA ILE A 1186 -38.42 -7.54 -51.85
C ILE A 1186 -37.31 -8.00 -52.82
N ALA A 1187 -36.20 -8.50 -52.27
CA ALA A 1187 -35.00 -8.90 -52.99
C ALA A 1187 -34.54 -10.30 -52.55
N PRO A 1188 -35.26 -11.38 -52.96
CA PRO A 1188 -34.87 -12.74 -52.65
C PRO A 1188 -33.50 -13.07 -53.26
N PRO A 1189 -32.60 -13.76 -52.52
CA PRO A 1189 -31.24 -14.02 -52.98
C PRO A 1189 -31.21 -14.90 -54.23
N SER A 1190 -30.40 -14.51 -55.22
CA SER A 1190 -30.36 -15.07 -56.58
C SER A 1190 -29.73 -16.47 -56.66
N GLY A 1191 -30.41 -17.46 -56.10
CA GLY A 1191 -30.18 -18.90 -56.31
C GLY A 1191 -31.30 -19.60 -57.11
N SER A 1192 -32.32 -18.85 -57.53
CA SER A 1192 -33.46 -19.35 -58.30
C SER A 1192 -33.25 -19.18 -59.80
N SER A 1193 -32.61 -20.16 -60.43
CA SER A 1193 -32.51 -20.29 -61.90
C SER A 1193 -33.45 -21.42 -62.38
N PRO A 1194 -34.69 -21.12 -62.81
CA PRO A 1194 -35.64 -22.12 -63.26
C PRO A 1194 -35.50 -22.40 -64.76
N GLU A 1195 -34.63 -23.35 -65.13
CA GLU A 1195 -34.71 -23.99 -66.46
C GLU A 1195 -35.59 -25.24 -66.38
N ALA A 1196 -36.53 -25.37 -67.33
CA ALA A 1196 -37.51 -26.46 -67.48
C ALA A 1196 -38.36 -26.77 -66.21
N THR A 1197 -39.60 -26.29 -66.13
CA THR A 1197 -40.68 -26.75 -67.02
C THR A 1197 -41.89 -25.79 -67.05
N THR A 1198 -42.73 -25.93 -68.07
CA THR A 1198 -43.92 -25.09 -68.33
C THR A 1198 -45.13 -25.46 -67.47
N GLY A 1199 -45.72 -24.48 -66.77
CA GLY A 1199 -47.02 -24.61 -66.11
C GLY A 1199 -47.44 -23.29 -65.46
N GLY A 1200 -48.60 -22.75 -65.85
CA GLY A 1200 -49.06 -21.43 -65.39
C GLY A 1200 -49.89 -21.48 -64.09
N GLY A 1201 -49.92 -20.36 -63.37
CA GLY A 1201 -50.72 -20.20 -62.14
C GLY A 1201 -50.24 -19.04 -61.29
N GLY A 1202 -50.57 -17.81 -61.67
CA GLY A 1202 -50.27 -16.63 -60.84
C GLY A 1202 -51.15 -16.61 -59.57
N PHE A 1203 -50.58 -16.18 -58.45
CA PHE A 1203 -51.32 -15.94 -57.21
C PHE A 1203 -51.00 -14.54 -56.69
N GLN A 1204 -52.02 -13.75 -56.39
CA GLN A 1204 -51.91 -12.35 -55.99
C GLN A 1204 -52.57 -12.17 -54.62
N PHE A 1205 -51.93 -11.40 -53.74
CA PHE A 1205 -52.38 -11.20 -52.36
C PHE A 1205 -53.60 -10.27 -52.28
N PRO A 1206 -54.54 -10.53 -51.34
CA PRO A 1206 -55.37 -9.50 -50.71
C PRO A 1206 -54.53 -8.59 -49.79
#